data_AF-A0A0A3Z8Y6-F1
#
_entry.id   AF-A0A0A3Z8Y6-F1
#
_cell.length_a   1.000
_cell.length_b   1.000
_cell.length_c   1.000
_cell.angle_alpha   90.00
_cell.angle_beta   90.00
_cell.angle_gamma   90.00
#
_symmetry.space_group_name_H-M   'P 1'
#
loop_
_entity.id
_entity.type
_entity.pdbx_description
1 polymer ?
#
loop_
_entity_poly.entity_id
_entity_poly.type
_entity_poly.pdbx_seq_one_letter_code
_entity_poly.pdbx_strand_id
1 'polypeptide(L)'
;MNKKVEVTRTLDLKYDDNGRPSWRSSPSHKNIKVRGGCDLPPHLPGLIILVHGVNSTGEWYQNAEESLCKGLNIRLGLKGTPFSLKPNKYSTDSSVLVENEGQTTSPLARRELVEDNERSPIIRFYWGYSSASGEEEKYVIPLANINGEDFHQMKRKGMKLDEIRNKGPYIWGGGPFQNGTNNLHSLWSNYGFDENLAGIFGVKIQYFNEDKDRLLTNAPPRKYYSHAANRLAKLLDRIRDKYPNDTVSIISHSQGTMISLAAVALAKKGPDALFILNSPYAMHNSQLNEFSIPQQERISPNGRESTLSSIIEKIAKQTSHLSAVGYEGLCVGKFSDNSSWKPNGENVLGNEKIQERDNHGRTYIYFCPHDRVMGSLPLRSIGWQGLPNDKKGSPHPLLIKFKNNLYQRMLARNTPCGSNPDQYTPFGTLSDGKPFWDDEGDKYQSSSNTYPDPPKWQTVFVNAEKVPEPINANELADFDQTRVGKEHGSIQRDGWGEINPKTGKKNDNTYDNYIDLYPNKDVVIGYKELPSGYQKELTRKETFEEKDNRLRSYVSQPTDHSTLPGSNIFMSRVVAYDLPIGHCDATWDKEFISEIRYLADWTTGSDPYINSGIVESINEPSMISRETGIEEMIREKAKEYGY
;
A
#
# COMPACT_ATOMS: atom_id res chain seq x y z
N MET A 1 -33.31 -29.02 -21.09
CA MET A 1 -32.56 -29.24 -22.34
C MET A 1 -31.91 -30.60 -22.28
N ASN A 2 -32.25 -31.53 -23.18
CA ASN A 2 -31.49 -32.77 -23.34
C ASN A 2 -30.09 -32.40 -23.86
N LYS A 3 -29.06 -32.49 -23.00
CA LYS A 3 -27.66 -32.38 -23.45
C LYS A 3 -27.42 -33.51 -24.44
N LYS A 4 -27.38 -33.19 -25.74
CA LYS A 4 -26.95 -34.13 -26.77
C LYS A 4 -25.50 -34.48 -26.48
N VAL A 5 -25.23 -35.76 -26.18
CA VAL A 5 -23.88 -36.29 -26.05
C VAL A 5 -23.34 -36.47 -27.47
N GLU A 6 -22.48 -35.55 -27.90
CA GLU A 6 -21.73 -35.69 -29.16
C GLU A 6 -20.35 -36.30 -28.87
N VAL A 7 -19.88 -37.18 -29.75
CA VAL A 7 -18.54 -37.77 -29.62
C VAL A 7 -17.51 -36.72 -29.99
N THR A 8 -16.53 -36.51 -29.13
CA THR A 8 -15.42 -35.57 -29.35
C THR A 8 -14.09 -36.30 -29.45
N ARG A 9 -13.17 -35.74 -30.25
CA ARG A 9 -11.72 -36.03 -30.18
C ARG A 9 -11.03 -34.81 -29.59
N THR A 10 -10.20 -34.99 -28.58
CA THR A 10 -9.39 -33.88 -28.05
C THR A 10 -8.38 -33.45 -29.12
N LEU A 11 -8.33 -32.14 -29.40
CA LEU A 11 -7.34 -31.56 -30.30
C LEU A 11 -6.09 -31.15 -29.53
N ASP A 12 -4.93 -31.24 -30.16
CA ASP A 12 -3.68 -30.77 -29.59
C ASP A 12 -3.70 -29.25 -29.42
N LEU A 13 -3.45 -28.80 -28.19
CA LEU A 13 -3.27 -27.39 -27.86
C LEU A 13 -1.87 -26.93 -28.30
N LYS A 14 -1.82 -25.85 -29.07
CA LYS A 14 -0.58 -25.16 -29.46
C LYS A 14 -0.66 -23.68 -29.09
N TYR A 15 0.47 -23.08 -28.74
CA TYR A 15 0.58 -21.65 -28.53
C TYR A 15 1.30 -21.01 -29.71
N ASP A 16 0.86 -19.80 -30.10
CA ASP A 16 1.68 -18.93 -30.93
C ASP A 16 2.76 -18.22 -30.09
N ASP A 17 3.63 -17.47 -30.76
CA ASP A 17 4.74 -16.74 -30.10
C ASP A 17 4.23 -15.71 -29.07
N ASN A 18 2.99 -15.22 -29.21
CA ASN A 18 2.36 -14.29 -28.28
C ASN A 18 1.60 -15.01 -27.13
N GLY A 19 1.66 -16.34 -27.06
CA GLY A 19 1.00 -17.13 -26.03
C GLY A 19 -0.49 -17.38 -26.26
N ARG A 20 -1.03 -17.12 -27.44
CA ARG A 20 -2.45 -17.38 -27.76
C ARG A 20 -2.67 -18.87 -28.01
N PRO A 21 -3.64 -19.51 -27.34
CA PRO A 21 -3.94 -20.92 -27.57
C PRO A 21 -4.64 -21.11 -28.92
N SER A 22 -4.28 -22.18 -29.63
CA SER A 22 -4.85 -22.57 -30.91
C SER A 22 -4.95 -24.09 -31.03
N TRP A 23 -5.95 -24.54 -31.79
CA TRP A 23 -6.18 -25.95 -32.08
C TRP A 23 -6.35 -26.13 -33.58
N ARG A 24 -5.85 -27.25 -34.13
CA ARG A 24 -6.06 -27.60 -35.54
C ARG A 24 -6.87 -28.89 -35.63
N SER A 25 -7.91 -28.86 -36.45
CA SER A 25 -8.77 -30.01 -36.73
C SER A 25 -8.87 -30.22 -38.24
N SER A 26 -8.91 -31.48 -38.66
CA SER A 26 -9.24 -31.87 -40.04
C SER A 26 -10.73 -32.21 -40.16
N PRO A 27 -11.38 -31.91 -41.30
CA PRO A 27 -12.79 -32.24 -41.50
C PRO A 27 -13.03 -33.75 -41.46
N SER A 28 -14.14 -34.16 -40.86
CA SER A 28 -14.66 -35.54 -40.88
C SER A 28 -15.71 -35.67 -41.98
N HIS A 29 -15.83 -36.85 -42.59
CA HIS A 29 -16.92 -37.13 -43.53
C HIS A 29 -18.29 -36.89 -42.86
N LYS A 30 -19.31 -36.40 -43.60
CA LYS A 30 -20.63 -36.01 -43.05
C LYS A 30 -21.35 -37.10 -42.21
N ASN A 31 -21.02 -38.37 -42.45
CA ASN A 31 -21.58 -39.52 -41.74
C ASN A 31 -20.85 -39.83 -40.41
N ILE A 32 -19.69 -39.22 -40.16
CA ILE A 32 -18.88 -39.36 -38.94
C ILE A 32 -19.11 -38.14 -38.06
N LYS A 33 -19.94 -38.30 -37.02
CA LYS A 33 -20.30 -37.22 -36.08
C LYS A 33 -19.29 -37.10 -34.93
N VAL A 34 -17.99 -37.03 -35.26
CA VAL A 34 -16.93 -36.73 -34.28
C VAL A 34 -16.50 -35.28 -34.44
N ARG A 35 -16.64 -34.50 -33.37
CA ARG A 35 -16.22 -33.09 -33.30
C ARG A 35 -14.82 -32.98 -32.71
N GLY A 36 -14.08 -31.94 -33.07
CA GLY A 36 -12.86 -31.57 -32.34
C GLY A 36 -13.25 -30.88 -31.04
N GLY A 37 -12.77 -31.39 -29.91
CA GLY A 37 -12.85 -30.73 -28.60
C GLY A 37 -11.60 -29.88 -28.37
N CYS A 38 -11.81 -28.64 -27.96
CA CYS A 38 -10.75 -27.71 -27.61
C CYS A 38 -10.74 -27.53 -26.09
N ASP A 39 -9.75 -28.12 -25.42
CA ASP A 39 -9.58 -27.91 -23.98
C ASP A 39 -8.83 -26.60 -23.76
N LEU A 40 -9.52 -25.60 -23.20
CA LEU A 40 -8.92 -24.31 -22.87
C LEU A 40 -7.85 -24.49 -21.78
N PRO A 41 -6.66 -23.90 -21.94
CA PRO A 41 -5.70 -23.87 -20.84
C PRO A 41 -6.23 -23.04 -19.67
N PRO A 42 -5.73 -23.23 -18.44
CA PRO A 42 -6.20 -22.43 -17.32
C PRO A 42 -5.80 -20.96 -17.43
N HIS A 43 -6.78 -20.06 -17.27
CA HIS A 43 -6.58 -18.63 -17.04
C HIS A 43 -5.82 -18.39 -15.72
N LEU A 44 -5.22 -17.21 -15.59
CA LEU A 44 -4.97 -16.61 -14.28
C LEU A 44 -6.32 -16.34 -13.58
N PRO A 45 -6.37 -16.27 -12.24
CA PRO A 45 -7.62 -16.00 -11.51
C PRO A 45 -8.17 -14.57 -11.67
N GLY A 46 -7.52 -13.74 -12.48
CA GLY A 46 -7.68 -12.30 -12.57
C GLY A 46 -6.33 -11.60 -12.46
N LEU A 47 -6.27 -10.33 -12.84
CA LEU A 47 -5.11 -9.47 -12.65
C LEU A 47 -5.18 -8.75 -11.30
N ILE A 48 -4.07 -8.71 -10.57
CA ILE A 48 -3.97 -8.09 -9.25
C ILE A 48 -2.90 -7.01 -9.31
N ILE A 49 -3.30 -5.76 -9.16
CA ILE A 49 -2.39 -4.62 -9.16
C ILE A 49 -1.97 -4.31 -7.72
N LEU A 50 -0.67 -4.37 -7.42
CA LEU A 50 -0.12 -3.94 -6.13
C LEU A 50 0.28 -2.46 -6.20
N VAL A 51 -0.08 -1.67 -5.18
CA VAL A 51 0.21 -0.23 -5.09
C VAL A 51 0.84 0.10 -3.73
N HIS A 52 2.09 0.55 -3.74
CA HIS A 52 2.89 0.83 -2.55
C HIS A 52 2.61 2.22 -1.97
N GLY A 53 3.09 2.43 -0.75
CA GLY A 53 2.93 3.68 0.01
C GLY A 53 3.88 4.81 -0.38
N VAL A 54 3.88 5.85 0.45
CA VAL A 54 4.87 6.93 0.41
C VAL A 54 6.19 6.44 0.97
N ASN A 55 7.30 7.07 0.58
CA ASN A 55 8.63 6.73 1.09
C ASN A 55 8.97 5.24 0.93
N SER A 56 8.51 4.65 -0.17
CA SER A 56 8.56 3.21 -0.43
C SER A 56 8.94 2.97 -1.88
N THR A 57 9.70 1.90 -2.09
CA THR A 57 10.11 1.42 -3.42
C THR A 57 9.39 0.13 -3.78
N GLY A 58 8.32 -0.21 -3.05
CA GLY A 58 7.59 -1.48 -3.20
C GLY A 58 8.30 -2.66 -2.54
N GLU A 59 9.01 -2.43 -1.43
CA GLU A 59 9.83 -3.44 -0.75
C GLU A 59 9.04 -4.68 -0.27
N TRP A 60 7.73 -4.56 -0.08
CA TRP A 60 6.85 -5.66 0.31
C TRP A 60 6.29 -6.46 -0.88
N TYR A 61 6.44 -5.98 -2.12
CA TYR A 61 5.79 -6.59 -3.30
C TYR A 61 6.20 -8.03 -3.53
N GLN A 62 7.49 -8.35 -3.41
CA GLN A 62 7.98 -9.72 -3.60
C GLN A 62 7.27 -10.68 -2.63
N ASN A 63 7.26 -10.33 -1.35
CA ASN A 63 6.67 -11.18 -0.33
C ASN A 63 5.14 -11.32 -0.48
N ALA A 64 4.45 -10.23 -0.82
CA ALA A 64 3.02 -10.27 -1.10
C ALA A 64 2.71 -11.13 -2.32
N GLU A 65 3.47 -10.99 -3.42
CA GLU A 65 3.29 -11.78 -4.63
C GLU A 65 3.53 -13.28 -4.40
N GLU A 66 4.60 -13.65 -3.70
CA GLU A 66 4.89 -15.02 -3.29
C GLU A 66 3.76 -15.62 -2.43
N SER A 67 3.31 -14.86 -1.44
CA SER A 67 2.27 -15.28 -0.50
C SER A 67 0.89 -15.40 -1.15
N LEU A 68 0.53 -14.47 -2.04
CA LEU A 68 -0.70 -14.53 -2.82
C LEU A 68 -0.69 -15.72 -3.78
N CYS A 69 0.41 -15.94 -4.52
CA CYS A 69 0.54 -17.12 -5.38
C CYS A 69 0.37 -18.41 -4.57
N LYS A 70 1.00 -18.50 -3.40
CA LYS A 70 0.86 -19.66 -2.49
C LYS A 70 -0.58 -19.86 -2.03
N GLY A 71 -1.25 -18.82 -1.55
CA GLY A 71 -2.64 -18.88 -1.09
C GLY A 71 -3.62 -19.26 -2.19
N LEU A 72 -3.51 -18.62 -3.35
CA LEU A 72 -4.34 -18.89 -4.53
C LEU A 72 -4.11 -20.30 -5.08
N ASN A 73 -2.87 -20.81 -5.07
CA ASN A 73 -2.58 -22.19 -5.47
C ASN A 73 -3.29 -23.23 -4.59
N ILE A 74 -3.44 -22.93 -3.30
CA ILE A 74 -4.20 -23.77 -2.37
C ILE A 74 -5.70 -23.63 -2.65
N ARG A 75 -6.22 -22.40 -2.68
CA ARG A 75 -7.64 -22.09 -2.92
C ARG A 75 -8.18 -22.73 -4.19
N LEU A 76 -7.40 -22.66 -5.28
CA LEU A 76 -7.80 -23.08 -6.63
C LEU A 76 -7.38 -24.53 -6.97
N GLY A 77 -6.77 -25.26 -6.02
CA GLY A 77 -6.34 -26.64 -6.24
C GLY A 77 -5.23 -26.79 -7.30
N LEU A 78 -4.39 -25.76 -7.46
CA LEU A 78 -3.32 -25.71 -8.46
C LEU A 78 -1.97 -26.20 -7.94
N LYS A 79 -1.81 -26.33 -6.62
CA LYS A 79 -0.55 -26.75 -5.98
C LYS A 79 -0.04 -28.08 -6.54
N GLY A 80 1.21 -28.09 -7.02
CA GLY A 80 1.86 -29.28 -7.56
C GLY A 80 1.44 -29.65 -8.99
N THR A 81 0.58 -28.84 -9.62
CA THR A 81 0.21 -28.99 -11.03
C THR A 81 1.14 -28.15 -11.93
N PRO A 82 1.23 -28.45 -13.24
CA PRO A 82 1.93 -27.58 -14.20
C PRO A 82 1.38 -26.15 -14.28
N PHE A 83 0.17 -25.93 -13.77
CA PHE A 83 -0.56 -24.66 -13.84
C PHE A 83 -0.45 -23.82 -12.55
N SER A 84 0.36 -24.26 -11.57
CA SER A 84 0.64 -23.50 -10.36
C SER A 84 1.03 -22.06 -10.70
N LEU A 85 0.41 -21.11 -10.00
CA LEU A 85 0.78 -19.71 -10.01
C LEU A 85 2.17 -19.55 -9.43
N LYS A 86 2.99 -18.71 -10.04
CA LYS A 86 4.38 -18.50 -9.67
C LYS A 86 4.72 -17.02 -9.67
N PRO A 87 5.40 -16.52 -8.64
CA PRO A 87 5.81 -15.12 -8.55
C PRO A 87 6.84 -14.79 -9.64
N ASN A 88 6.81 -13.56 -10.13
CA ASN A 88 7.90 -13.00 -10.94
C ASN A 88 9.07 -12.59 -10.05
N LYS A 89 10.28 -12.50 -10.64
CA LYS A 89 11.46 -11.97 -9.96
C LYS A 89 12.02 -10.75 -10.68
N TYR A 90 12.31 -9.71 -9.90
CA TYR A 90 12.87 -8.45 -10.39
C TYR A 90 14.30 -8.23 -9.86
N SER A 91 15.10 -7.44 -10.57
CA SER A 91 16.51 -7.17 -10.24
C SER A 91 16.74 -6.51 -8.87
N THR A 92 15.71 -5.85 -8.33
CA THR A 92 15.72 -5.21 -7.01
C THR A 92 15.11 -6.08 -5.92
N ASP A 93 14.54 -7.25 -6.27
CA ASP A 93 14.06 -8.21 -5.27
C ASP A 93 15.25 -8.68 -4.44
N SER A 94 15.06 -8.87 -3.14
CA SER A 94 16.14 -9.24 -2.22
C SER A 94 17.30 -8.23 -2.07
N SER A 95 17.24 -7.04 -2.68
CA SER A 95 18.27 -5.97 -2.51
C SER A 95 18.37 -5.43 -1.06
N VAL A 96 17.40 -5.78 -0.22
CA VAL A 96 17.37 -5.49 1.23
C VAL A 96 18.11 -6.58 2.04
N LEU A 97 18.60 -7.66 1.41
CA LEU A 97 18.95 -8.88 2.14
C LEU A 97 20.44 -9.10 2.48
N VAL A 98 21.45 -8.64 1.74
CA VAL A 98 22.86 -8.84 2.14
C VAL A 98 23.83 -7.91 1.39
N GLU A 99 24.70 -7.16 2.08
CA GLU A 99 25.89 -6.48 1.49
C GLU A 99 27.15 -7.39 1.47
N ASN A 100 27.00 -8.71 1.33
CA ASN A 100 28.19 -9.57 1.20
C ASN A 100 28.58 -9.74 -0.27
N GLU A 101 29.72 -9.13 -0.60
CA GLU A 101 30.58 -9.38 -1.76
C GLU A 101 29.94 -9.20 -3.15
N GLY A 102 29.97 -7.95 -3.63
CA GLY A 102 30.04 -7.63 -5.06
C GLY A 102 28.68 -7.44 -5.77
N GLN A 103 28.24 -6.17 -5.80
CA GLN A 103 27.07 -5.66 -6.55
C GLN A 103 25.70 -6.08 -6.01
N THR A 104 25.29 -5.45 -4.90
CA THR A 104 23.87 -5.27 -4.58
C THR A 104 23.31 -4.13 -5.42
N THR A 105 22.32 -4.43 -6.26
CA THR A 105 21.56 -3.40 -6.99
C THR A 105 20.76 -2.58 -5.97
N SER A 106 20.91 -1.26 -5.95
CA SER A 106 20.15 -0.38 -5.07
C SER A 106 18.64 -0.59 -5.24
N PRO A 107 17.81 -0.59 -4.18
CA PRO A 107 16.34 -0.66 -4.29
C PRO A 107 15.74 0.53 -5.07
N LEU A 108 16.53 1.59 -5.23
CA LEU A 108 16.19 2.79 -5.99
C LEU A 108 16.57 2.69 -7.47
N ALA A 109 17.38 1.68 -7.84
CA ALA A 109 17.74 1.46 -9.23
C ALA A 109 16.53 1.01 -10.05
N ARG A 110 16.66 1.17 -11.38
CA ARG A 110 15.68 0.66 -12.34
C ARG A 110 15.47 -0.84 -12.14
N ARG A 111 14.20 -1.24 -12.16
CA ARG A 111 13.75 -2.62 -11.98
C ARG A 111 13.73 -3.32 -13.33
N GLU A 112 14.36 -4.47 -13.39
CA GLU A 112 14.35 -5.34 -14.56
C GLU A 112 13.67 -6.65 -14.19
N LEU A 113 12.78 -7.14 -15.05
CA LEU A 113 12.15 -8.44 -14.88
C LEU A 113 13.18 -9.52 -15.26
N VAL A 114 13.75 -10.18 -14.26
CA VAL A 114 14.83 -11.18 -14.42
C VAL A 114 14.24 -12.55 -14.75
N GLU A 115 13.11 -12.88 -14.12
CA GLU A 115 12.40 -14.14 -14.34
C GLU A 115 10.90 -13.85 -14.52
N ASP A 116 10.42 -13.95 -15.77
CA ASP A 116 9.00 -13.97 -16.08
C ASP A 116 8.49 -15.40 -16.00
N ASN A 117 7.75 -15.70 -14.92
CA ASN A 117 7.20 -17.03 -14.73
C ASN A 117 5.93 -17.29 -15.58
N GLU A 118 5.45 -16.27 -16.32
CA GLU A 118 4.24 -16.28 -17.17
C GLU A 118 2.93 -16.65 -16.44
N ARG A 119 3.00 -16.96 -15.13
CA ARG A 119 1.93 -17.49 -14.30
C ARG A 119 1.73 -16.67 -13.02
N SER A 120 2.29 -15.47 -12.95
CA SER A 120 1.99 -14.52 -11.89
C SER A 120 0.75 -13.70 -12.26
N PRO A 121 -0.29 -13.64 -11.42
CA PRO A 121 -1.41 -12.72 -11.59
C PRO A 121 -1.06 -11.27 -11.21
N ILE A 122 0.16 -11.01 -10.73
CA ILE A 122 0.52 -9.73 -10.13
C ILE A 122 1.07 -8.74 -11.17
N ILE A 123 0.58 -7.51 -11.10
CA ILE A 123 1.16 -6.31 -11.73
C ILE A 123 1.63 -5.37 -10.62
N ARG A 124 2.93 -5.07 -10.57
CA ARG A 124 3.51 -4.15 -9.58
C ARG A 124 3.43 -2.72 -10.10
N PHE A 125 2.63 -1.86 -9.47
CA PHE A 125 2.50 -0.45 -9.87
C PHE A 125 3.44 0.43 -9.04
N TYR A 126 4.28 1.21 -9.72
CA TYR A 126 5.24 2.11 -9.08
C TYR A 126 4.92 3.57 -9.39
N TRP A 127 5.09 4.40 -8.37
CA TRP A 127 4.88 5.83 -8.44
C TRP A 127 5.86 6.57 -7.52
N GLY A 128 5.95 7.88 -7.66
CA GLY A 128 6.83 8.67 -6.81
C GLY A 128 6.92 10.13 -7.24
N TYR A 129 7.87 10.83 -6.64
CA TYR A 129 8.20 12.21 -6.95
C TYR A 129 9.43 12.23 -7.86
N SER A 130 9.36 13.00 -8.95
CA SER A 130 10.52 13.40 -9.75
C SER A 130 10.78 14.89 -9.57
N SER A 131 12.04 15.26 -9.34
CA SER A 131 12.45 16.65 -9.24
C SER A 131 12.63 17.26 -10.64
N ALA A 132 12.13 18.47 -10.82
CA ALA A 132 12.41 19.23 -12.04
C ALA A 132 13.90 19.64 -12.05
N SER A 133 14.50 19.66 -13.23
CA SER A 133 15.91 20.02 -13.37
C SER A 133 16.20 21.40 -12.76
N GLY A 134 17.17 21.45 -11.85
CA GLY A 134 17.52 22.67 -11.12
C GLY A 134 16.77 22.88 -9.80
N GLU A 135 15.72 22.10 -9.53
CA GLU A 135 14.95 22.15 -8.27
C GLU A 135 15.35 21.04 -7.27
N GLU A 136 16.44 20.29 -7.52
CA GLU A 136 16.84 19.15 -6.68
C GLU A 136 17.16 19.56 -5.23
N GLU A 137 17.59 20.80 -5.02
CA GLU A 137 17.92 21.37 -3.71
C GLU A 137 16.77 22.14 -3.05
N LYS A 138 15.62 22.26 -3.73
CA LYS A 138 14.48 23.07 -3.26
C LYS A 138 13.82 22.49 -2.01
N TYR A 139 13.89 21.16 -1.85
CA TYR A 139 13.30 20.42 -0.75
C TYR A 139 14.32 19.51 -0.10
N VAL A 140 14.25 19.36 1.22
CA VAL A 140 15.12 18.46 1.98
C VAL A 140 14.48 17.07 2.02
N ILE A 141 14.62 16.34 0.92
CA ILE A 141 14.01 15.03 0.70
C ILE A 141 15.02 14.06 0.08
N PRO A 142 14.86 12.75 0.27
CA PRO A 142 15.73 11.78 -0.39
C PRO A 142 15.54 11.86 -1.92
N LEU A 143 16.64 11.72 -2.67
CA LEU A 143 16.65 11.76 -4.13
C LEU A 143 17.76 10.85 -4.66
N ALA A 144 17.41 9.93 -5.55
CA ALA A 144 18.36 9.09 -6.26
C ALA A 144 18.09 9.09 -7.76
N ASN A 145 19.14 8.87 -8.56
CA ASN A 145 18.96 8.68 -9.98
C ASN A 145 18.50 7.24 -10.32
N ILE A 146 18.25 6.98 -11.61
CA ILE A 146 17.78 5.66 -12.09
C ILE A 146 18.79 4.52 -11.87
N ASN A 147 20.05 4.83 -11.58
CA ASN A 147 21.08 3.85 -11.22
C ASN A 147 21.15 3.62 -9.69
N GLY A 148 20.33 4.33 -8.92
CA GLY A 148 20.32 4.28 -7.47
C GLY A 148 21.44 5.08 -6.79
N GLU A 149 22.10 6.00 -7.51
CA GLU A 149 23.09 6.92 -6.92
C GLU A 149 22.36 8.07 -6.20
N ASP A 150 22.63 8.23 -4.90
CA ASP A 150 22.04 9.29 -4.07
C ASP A 150 22.62 10.68 -4.38
N PHE A 151 21.74 11.66 -4.58
CA PHE A 151 22.08 13.04 -4.90
C PHE A 151 22.92 13.72 -3.80
N HIS A 152 22.50 13.57 -2.55
CA HIS A 152 23.09 14.25 -1.41
C HIS A 152 24.44 13.64 -1.03
N GLN A 153 24.58 12.33 -1.19
CA GLN A 153 25.84 11.62 -1.00
C GLN A 153 26.89 12.07 -2.03
N MET A 154 26.52 12.19 -3.31
CA MET A 154 27.44 12.69 -4.35
C MET A 154 27.91 14.12 -4.06
N LYS A 155 26.98 14.98 -3.61
CA LYS A 155 27.30 16.35 -3.18
C LYS A 155 28.25 16.37 -1.98
N ARG A 156 28.00 15.56 -0.95
CA ARG A 156 28.88 15.44 0.22
C ARG A 156 30.28 14.97 -0.16
N LYS A 157 30.40 14.07 -1.15
CA LYS A 157 31.69 13.59 -1.69
C LYS A 157 32.44 14.66 -2.52
N GLY A 158 31.88 15.86 -2.68
CA GLY A 158 32.52 16.99 -3.36
C GLY A 158 32.35 17.02 -4.88
N MET A 159 31.44 16.21 -5.43
CA MET A 159 31.11 16.28 -6.86
C MET A 159 30.44 17.63 -7.18
N LYS A 160 30.78 18.23 -8.31
CA LYS A 160 30.19 19.51 -8.73
C LYS A 160 28.72 19.33 -9.06
N LEU A 161 27.89 20.32 -8.72
CA LEU A 161 26.44 20.26 -8.90
C LEU A 161 26.03 20.02 -10.36
N ASP A 162 26.73 20.60 -11.33
CA ASP A 162 26.44 20.38 -12.75
C ASP A 162 26.74 18.93 -13.18
N GLU A 163 27.79 18.32 -12.64
CA GLU A 163 28.13 16.91 -12.89
C GLU A 163 27.08 15.98 -12.28
N ILE A 164 26.60 16.29 -11.07
CA ILE A 164 25.50 15.58 -10.41
C ILE A 164 24.24 15.69 -11.28
N ARG A 165 23.81 16.91 -11.64
CA ARG A 165 22.59 17.13 -12.45
C ARG A 165 22.62 16.39 -13.79
N ASN A 166 23.78 16.28 -14.44
CA ASN A 166 23.93 15.52 -15.69
C ASN A 166 23.72 14.01 -15.53
N LYS A 167 23.77 13.48 -14.30
CA LYS A 167 23.44 12.08 -13.97
C LYS A 167 21.97 11.85 -13.63
N GLY A 168 21.12 12.89 -13.69
CA GLY A 168 19.68 12.77 -13.48
C GLY A 168 18.98 11.88 -14.51
N PRO A 169 17.64 11.74 -14.42
CA PRO A 169 16.75 12.44 -13.51
C PRO A 169 16.87 11.95 -12.05
N TYR A 170 16.43 12.78 -11.10
CA TYR A 170 16.42 12.49 -9.67
C TYR A 170 15.00 12.26 -9.17
N ILE A 171 14.79 11.11 -8.53
CA ILE A 171 13.47 10.61 -8.14
C ILE A 171 13.45 10.10 -6.70
N TRP A 172 12.24 9.98 -6.15
CA TRP A 172 11.99 9.29 -4.90
C TRP A 172 10.72 8.43 -4.96
N GLY A 173 10.86 7.14 -4.67
CA GLY A 173 9.75 6.18 -4.66
C GLY A 173 8.67 6.54 -3.63
N GLY A 174 7.42 6.61 -4.07
CA GLY A 174 6.28 7.02 -3.26
C GLY A 174 6.27 8.51 -2.88
N GLY A 175 7.32 9.25 -3.21
CA GLY A 175 7.52 10.62 -2.76
C GLY A 175 7.83 10.75 -1.27
N PRO A 176 8.11 11.97 -0.79
CA PRO A 176 8.61 12.21 0.57
C PRO A 176 7.58 11.88 1.65
N PHE A 177 8.03 11.20 2.72
CA PHE A 177 7.20 10.74 3.84
C PHE A 177 6.27 11.82 4.39
N GLN A 178 6.82 12.99 4.69
CA GLN A 178 6.10 14.10 5.30
C GLN A 178 4.98 14.65 4.42
N ASN A 179 4.99 14.34 3.12
CA ASN A 179 4.02 14.86 2.17
C ASN A 179 2.75 14.00 2.04
N GLY A 180 2.65 12.93 2.85
CA GLY A 180 1.42 12.15 2.94
C GLY A 180 0.21 13.01 3.32
N THR A 181 -0.98 12.56 2.92
CA THR A 181 -2.25 13.22 3.27
C THR A 181 -3.32 12.20 3.66
N ASN A 182 -4.38 12.69 4.31
CA ASN A 182 -5.49 11.88 4.83
C ASN A 182 -6.85 12.17 4.16
N ASN A 183 -6.87 13.01 3.12
CA ASN A 183 -8.07 13.29 2.32
C ASN A 183 -7.72 13.32 0.82
N LEU A 184 -8.70 13.03 -0.04
CA LEU A 184 -8.44 12.91 -1.48
C LEU A 184 -8.27 14.27 -2.17
N HIS A 185 -8.92 15.33 -1.70
CA HIS A 185 -8.82 16.66 -2.29
C HIS A 185 -7.35 17.15 -2.33
N SER A 186 -6.60 16.90 -1.26
CA SER A 186 -5.17 17.23 -1.16
C SER A 186 -4.30 16.63 -2.27
N LEU A 187 -4.70 15.56 -2.97
CA LEU A 187 -3.90 14.99 -4.08
C LEU A 187 -3.80 15.93 -5.30
N TRP A 188 -4.69 16.92 -5.39
CA TRP A 188 -4.68 17.96 -6.42
C TRP A 188 -4.05 19.27 -5.93
N SER A 189 -3.51 19.30 -4.71
CA SER A 189 -3.02 20.53 -4.09
C SER A 189 -1.79 21.10 -4.80
N ASN A 190 -1.78 22.42 -4.93
CA ASN A 190 -0.60 23.21 -5.31
C ASN A 190 0.42 23.34 -4.17
N TYR A 191 0.11 22.81 -3.00
CA TYR A 191 0.92 22.90 -1.79
C TYR A 191 1.34 21.51 -1.34
N GLY A 192 2.49 21.44 -0.68
CA GLY A 192 2.96 20.26 0.05
C GLY A 192 2.80 20.45 1.55
N PHE A 193 3.46 19.59 2.32
CA PHE A 193 3.66 19.80 3.75
C PHE A 193 4.47 21.08 4.03
N ASP A 194 3.99 21.88 4.98
CA ASP A 194 4.67 23.08 5.50
C ASP A 194 5.28 22.75 6.88
N GLU A 195 6.58 23.00 7.04
CA GLU A 195 7.27 22.73 8.30
C GLU A 195 6.94 23.75 9.41
N ASN A 196 6.35 24.90 9.09
CA ASN A 196 6.04 25.95 10.04
C ASN A 196 4.74 25.64 10.79
N LEU A 197 4.82 25.57 12.12
CA LEU A 197 3.67 25.34 12.98
C LEU A 197 2.69 26.52 12.85
N ALA A 198 1.48 26.23 12.36
CA ALA A 198 0.40 27.21 12.19
C ALA A 198 0.79 28.42 11.31
N GLY A 199 1.71 28.23 10.36
CA GLY A 199 2.22 29.30 9.50
C GLY A 199 3.09 30.34 10.22
N ILE A 200 3.47 30.08 11.48
CA ILE A 200 4.37 30.95 12.23
C ILE A 200 5.81 30.67 11.80
N PHE A 201 6.38 31.61 11.03
CA PHE A 201 7.74 31.49 10.52
C PHE A 201 8.77 31.31 11.66
N GLY A 202 9.55 30.23 11.59
CA GLY A 202 10.62 29.93 12.55
C GLY A 202 10.25 28.97 13.69
N VAL A 203 8.95 28.67 13.88
CA VAL A 203 8.50 27.63 14.83
C VAL A 203 8.26 26.34 14.04
N LYS A 204 9.24 25.43 14.05
CA LYS A 204 9.17 24.21 13.22
C LYS A 204 8.41 23.09 13.92
N ILE A 205 7.55 22.38 13.19
CA ILE A 205 6.87 21.15 13.65
C ILE A 205 7.91 20.10 14.07
N GLN A 206 9.05 20.03 13.38
CA GLN A 206 10.17 19.15 13.73
C GLN A 206 10.68 19.29 15.17
N TYR A 207 10.51 20.46 15.81
CA TYR A 207 10.92 20.66 17.22
C TYR A 207 10.05 19.89 18.21
N PHE A 208 8.84 19.52 17.79
CA PHE A 208 7.88 18.75 18.59
C PHE A 208 7.74 17.31 18.09
N ASN A 209 8.52 16.91 17.08
CA ASN A 209 8.48 15.56 16.54
C ASN A 209 9.22 14.58 17.46
N GLU A 210 8.48 13.59 17.96
CA GLU A 210 9.00 12.54 18.84
C GLU A 210 9.74 11.44 18.08
N ASP A 211 9.45 11.27 16.79
CA ASP A 211 10.05 10.27 15.90
C ASP A 211 11.25 10.88 15.16
N LYS A 212 12.45 10.73 15.73
CA LYS A 212 13.67 11.40 15.23
C LYS A 212 14.20 10.83 13.91
N ASP A 213 13.69 9.69 13.47
CA ASP A 213 13.95 9.06 12.18
C ASP A 213 13.08 9.63 11.05
N ARG A 214 12.04 10.39 11.38
CA ARG A 214 11.11 11.00 10.41
C ARG A 214 11.37 12.50 10.26
N LEU A 215 12.17 12.90 9.29
CA LEU A 215 12.45 14.31 9.06
C LEU A 215 11.22 15.04 8.49
N LEU A 216 10.73 16.06 9.21
CA LEU A 216 9.59 16.91 8.84
C LEU A 216 10.07 18.29 8.36
N THR A 217 10.23 18.41 7.04
CA THR A 217 10.65 19.63 6.33
C THR A 217 9.67 19.96 5.21
N ASN A 218 9.73 21.17 4.64
CA ASN A 218 8.89 21.55 3.51
C ASN A 218 8.94 20.51 2.38
N ALA A 219 7.77 20.22 1.79
CA ALA A 219 7.62 19.22 0.75
C ALA A 219 7.05 19.80 -0.55
N PRO A 220 7.26 19.13 -1.69
CA PRO A 220 6.74 19.57 -2.98
C PRO A 220 5.20 19.55 -3.05
N PRO A 221 4.60 20.31 -4.00
CA PRO A 221 3.18 20.22 -4.31
C PRO A 221 2.71 18.77 -4.54
N ARG A 222 1.51 18.43 -4.07
CA ARG A 222 1.00 17.04 -4.11
C ARG A 222 0.48 16.58 -5.48
N LYS A 223 0.54 17.39 -6.53
CA LYS A 223 0.02 17.03 -7.87
C LYS A 223 0.65 15.76 -8.48
N TYR A 224 1.83 15.31 -8.03
CA TYR A 224 2.37 14.01 -8.46
C TYR A 224 1.54 12.82 -7.96
N TYR A 225 0.76 12.98 -6.89
CA TYR A 225 -0.21 11.98 -6.46
C TYR A 225 -1.38 11.87 -7.45
N SER A 226 -2.00 12.98 -7.84
CA SER A 226 -3.09 12.95 -8.83
C SER A 226 -2.59 12.44 -10.18
N HIS A 227 -1.35 12.76 -10.57
CA HIS A 227 -0.67 12.15 -11.73
C HIS A 227 -0.57 10.62 -11.62
N ALA A 228 -0.07 10.11 -10.49
CA ALA A 228 0.02 8.67 -10.25
C ALA A 228 -1.36 7.99 -10.25
N ALA A 229 -2.38 8.63 -9.65
CA ALA A 229 -3.76 8.14 -9.67
C ALA A 229 -4.33 8.08 -11.09
N ASN A 230 -4.04 9.08 -11.93
CA ASN A 230 -4.45 9.09 -13.33
C ASN A 230 -3.76 7.99 -14.14
N ARG A 231 -2.48 7.72 -13.88
CA ARG A 231 -1.76 6.58 -14.50
C ARG A 231 -2.41 5.24 -14.13
N LEU A 232 -2.72 5.04 -12.85
CA LEU A 232 -3.40 3.83 -12.39
C LEU A 232 -4.81 3.70 -13.00
N ALA A 233 -5.56 4.79 -13.10
CA ALA A 233 -6.86 4.83 -13.76
C ALA A 233 -6.78 4.47 -15.25
N LYS A 234 -5.83 5.07 -15.99
CA LYS A 234 -5.55 4.75 -17.40
C LYS A 234 -5.13 3.30 -17.60
N LEU A 235 -4.35 2.73 -16.67
CA LEU A 235 -3.95 1.32 -16.69
C LEU A 235 -5.17 0.40 -16.53
N LEU A 236 -6.04 0.68 -15.56
CA LEU A 236 -7.28 -0.06 -15.35
C LEU A 236 -8.20 0.03 -16.58
N ASP A 237 -8.42 1.24 -17.10
CA ASP A 237 -9.25 1.46 -18.28
C ASP A 237 -8.67 0.73 -19.51
N ARG A 238 -7.35 0.70 -19.70
CA ARG A 238 -6.70 -0.04 -20.79
C ARG A 238 -6.97 -1.55 -20.71
N ILE A 239 -6.89 -2.14 -19.52
CA ILE A 239 -7.24 -3.55 -19.30
C ILE A 239 -8.70 -3.78 -19.68
N ARG A 240 -9.61 -2.93 -19.21
CA ARG A 240 -11.06 -3.06 -19.47
C ARG A 240 -11.45 -2.81 -20.92
N ASP A 241 -10.77 -1.91 -21.61
CA ASP A 241 -11.05 -1.59 -23.00
C ASP A 241 -10.62 -2.74 -23.92
N LYS A 242 -9.50 -3.42 -23.62
CA LYS A 242 -9.01 -4.57 -24.40
C LYS A 242 -9.66 -5.90 -24.00
N TYR A 243 -9.78 -6.14 -22.69
CA TYR A 243 -10.35 -7.35 -22.10
C TYR A 243 -11.47 -7.00 -21.12
N PRO A 244 -12.68 -6.69 -21.62
CA PRO A 244 -13.76 -6.17 -20.78
C PRO A 244 -14.25 -7.15 -19.71
N ASN A 245 -14.11 -8.46 -19.96
CA ASN A 245 -14.56 -9.52 -19.06
C ASN A 245 -13.51 -9.93 -18.01
N ASP A 246 -12.27 -9.42 -18.12
CA ASP A 246 -11.18 -9.83 -17.23
C ASP A 246 -11.41 -9.32 -15.82
N THR A 247 -11.16 -10.16 -14.81
CA THR A 247 -11.23 -9.74 -13.42
C THR A 247 -10.00 -8.93 -13.04
N VAL A 248 -10.17 -7.74 -12.46
CA VAL A 248 -9.08 -6.85 -12.04
C VAL A 248 -9.27 -6.38 -10.60
N SER A 249 -8.28 -6.64 -9.75
CA SER A 249 -8.25 -6.20 -8.35
C SER A 249 -7.10 -5.22 -8.10
N ILE A 250 -7.27 -4.33 -7.13
CA ILE A 250 -6.20 -3.44 -6.66
C ILE A 250 -5.97 -3.68 -5.17
N ILE A 251 -4.74 -4.08 -4.80
CA ILE A 251 -4.29 -4.15 -3.41
C ILE A 251 -3.32 -3.00 -3.16
N SER A 252 -3.67 -2.14 -2.22
CA SER A 252 -2.95 -0.89 -1.98
C SER A 252 -2.62 -0.70 -0.52
N HIS A 253 -1.49 -0.06 -0.25
CA HIS A 253 -0.98 0.16 1.11
C HIS A 253 -0.65 1.62 1.37
N SER A 254 -0.93 2.10 2.59
CA SER A 254 -0.56 3.45 3.03
C SER A 254 -1.04 4.54 2.06
N GLN A 255 -0.23 5.52 1.68
CA GLN A 255 -0.60 6.55 0.69
C GLN A 255 -0.97 5.95 -0.69
N GLY A 256 -0.54 4.74 -1.02
CA GLY A 256 -1.00 4.01 -2.20
C GLY A 256 -2.51 3.74 -2.19
N THR A 257 -3.14 3.69 -1.01
CA THR A 257 -4.61 3.62 -0.90
C THR A 257 -5.26 4.91 -1.36
N MET A 258 -4.65 6.06 -1.10
CA MET A 258 -5.14 7.37 -1.55
C MET A 258 -5.06 7.47 -3.08
N ILE A 259 -3.93 7.01 -3.64
CA ILE A 259 -3.75 6.87 -5.10
C ILE A 259 -4.84 5.96 -5.69
N SER A 260 -5.11 4.83 -5.06
CA SER A 260 -6.08 3.84 -5.55
C SER A 260 -7.52 4.36 -5.47
N LEU A 261 -7.90 5.00 -4.36
CA LEU A 261 -9.21 5.65 -4.20
C LEU A 261 -9.42 6.76 -5.25
N ALA A 262 -8.41 7.61 -5.47
CA ALA A 262 -8.45 8.63 -6.51
C ALA A 262 -8.47 8.04 -7.93
N ALA A 263 -7.74 6.95 -8.18
CA ALA A 263 -7.76 6.24 -9.45
C ALA A 263 -9.15 5.68 -9.75
N VAL A 264 -9.85 5.13 -8.74
CA VAL A 264 -11.25 4.72 -8.88
C VAL A 264 -12.14 5.91 -9.23
N ALA A 265 -11.92 7.08 -8.64
CA ALA A 265 -12.68 8.28 -8.98
C ALA A 265 -12.46 8.71 -10.44
N LEU A 266 -11.23 8.62 -10.94
CA LEU A 266 -10.83 9.00 -12.30
C LEU A 266 -11.22 7.99 -13.39
N ALA A 267 -11.12 6.69 -13.13
CA ALA A 267 -11.34 5.63 -14.12
C ALA A 267 -12.78 5.59 -14.64
N LYS A 268 -13.02 5.03 -15.84
CA LYS A 268 -14.38 4.86 -16.37
C LYS A 268 -15.21 3.91 -15.51
N LYS A 269 -14.59 2.82 -15.03
CA LYS A 269 -15.19 1.81 -14.14
C LYS A 269 -14.25 1.54 -12.97
N GLY A 270 -14.81 1.14 -11.83
CA GLY A 270 -14.00 0.67 -10.70
C GLY A 270 -13.37 -0.70 -10.97
N PRO A 271 -12.34 -1.11 -10.20
CA PRO A 271 -11.88 -2.49 -10.17
C PRO A 271 -12.99 -3.41 -9.63
N ASP A 272 -12.84 -4.71 -9.84
CA ASP A 272 -13.77 -5.71 -9.27
C ASP A 272 -13.63 -5.82 -7.76
N ALA A 273 -12.43 -5.58 -7.23
CA ALA A 273 -12.23 -5.41 -5.80
C ALA A 273 -11.12 -4.41 -5.50
N LEU A 274 -11.30 -3.66 -4.42
CA LEU A 274 -10.30 -2.72 -3.90
C LEU A 274 -9.95 -3.10 -2.45
N PHE A 275 -8.67 -3.24 -2.17
CA PHE A 275 -8.15 -3.49 -0.83
C PHE A 275 -7.29 -2.30 -0.40
N ILE A 276 -7.66 -1.69 0.73
CA ILE A 276 -6.93 -0.57 1.32
C ILE A 276 -6.33 -1.00 2.67
N LEU A 277 -5.01 -1.21 2.68
CA LEU A 277 -4.24 -1.67 3.83
C LEU A 277 -3.58 -0.46 4.51
N ASN A 278 -3.74 -0.32 5.82
CA ASN A 278 -3.14 0.79 6.59
C ASN A 278 -3.43 2.17 5.97
N SER A 279 -4.65 2.35 5.47
CA SER A 279 -5.03 3.56 4.74
C SER A 279 -4.93 4.82 5.62
N PRO A 280 -4.24 5.89 5.19
CA PRO A 280 -4.19 7.16 5.89
C PRO A 280 -5.48 7.98 5.75
N TYR A 281 -6.44 7.53 4.93
CA TYR A 281 -7.74 8.17 4.81
C TYR A 281 -8.40 8.31 6.19
N ALA A 282 -8.70 9.54 6.59
CA ALA A 282 -9.32 9.80 7.89
C ALA A 282 -10.77 10.22 7.72
N MET A 283 -11.64 9.78 8.63
CA MET A 283 -13.05 10.22 8.65
C MET A 283 -13.21 11.61 9.29
N HIS A 284 -12.18 12.12 9.97
CA HIS A 284 -12.23 13.37 10.72
C HIS A 284 -10.93 14.16 10.52
N ASN A 285 -10.99 15.48 10.64
CA ASN A 285 -9.78 16.29 10.80
C ASN A 285 -9.30 16.20 12.25
N SER A 286 -8.02 15.97 12.44
CA SER A 286 -7.39 16.19 13.74
C SER A 286 -7.17 17.69 13.96
N GLN A 287 -7.38 18.16 15.18
CA GLN A 287 -7.12 19.55 15.58
C GLN A 287 -5.66 19.96 15.30
N LEU A 288 -4.70 19.02 15.37
CA LEU A 288 -3.30 19.30 15.05
C LEU A 288 -3.04 19.42 13.54
N ASN A 289 -3.81 18.73 12.70
CA ASN A 289 -3.66 18.78 11.26
C ASN A 289 -4.15 20.09 10.64
N GLU A 290 -5.05 20.80 11.32
CA GLU A 290 -5.50 22.12 10.86
C GLU A 290 -4.33 23.11 10.71
N PHE A 291 -3.27 22.96 11.51
CA PHE A 291 -2.13 23.89 11.49
C PHE A 291 -1.14 23.68 10.34
N SER A 292 -1.18 22.53 9.67
CA SER A 292 -0.18 22.13 8.65
C SER A 292 -0.79 21.96 7.25
N ILE A 293 -2.11 22.17 7.13
CA ILE A 293 -2.88 21.93 5.90
C ILE A 293 -3.65 23.22 5.54
N PRO A 294 -3.65 23.64 4.26
CA PRO A 294 -4.41 24.80 3.79
C PRO A 294 -5.90 24.71 4.17
N GLN A 295 -6.53 25.85 4.45
CA GLN A 295 -7.93 25.90 4.90
C GLN A 295 -8.90 25.20 3.92
N GLN A 296 -8.65 25.33 2.61
CA GLN A 296 -9.46 24.73 1.55
C GLN A 296 -9.35 23.19 1.52
N GLU A 297 -8.31 22.63 2.15
CA GLU A 297 -8.08 21.18 2.24
C GLU A 297 -8.59 20.58 3.55
N ARG A 298 -9.20 21.38 4.44
CA ARG A 298 -9.80 20.93 5.70
C ARG A 298 -11.22 20.38 5.46
N ILE A 299 -11.30 19.29 4.71
CA ILE A 299 -12.55 18.64 4.32
C ILE A 299 -13.33 18.16 5.55
N SER A 300 -14.63 18.44 5.60
CA SER A 300 -15.55 18.07 6.67
C SER A 300 -15.65 16.54 6.85
N PRO A 301 -16.04 16.05 8.04
CA PRO A 301 -16.41 14.65 8.22
C PRO A 301 -17.49 14.17 7.23
N ASN A 302 -18.55 14.95 7.00
CA ASN A 302 -19.57 14.60 6.00
C ASN A 302 -19.02 14.56 4.58
N GLY A 303 -18.13 15.49 4.20
CA GLY A 303 -17.48 15.52 2.89
C GLY A 303 -16.56 14.31 2.67
N ARG A 304 -15.81 13.92 3.71
CA ARG A 304 -15.00 12.69 3.71
C ARG A 304 -15.91 11.47 3.57
N GLU A 305 -16.94 11.33 4.40
CA GLU A 305 -17.88 10.22 4.31
C GLU A 305 -18.53 10.12 2.93
N SER A 306 -19.02 11.24 2.38
CA SER A 306 -19.63 11.30 1.05
C SER A 306 -18.67 10.83 -0.06
N THR A 307 -17.40 11.28 0.01
CA THR A 307 -16.36 10.87 -0.94
C THR A 307 -16.12 9.36 -0.88
N LEU A 308 -15.88 8.82 0.31
CA LEU A 308 -15.65 7.38 0.49
C LEU A 308 -16.86 6.56 0.06
N SER A 309 -18.07 7.02 0.42
CA SER A 309 -19.35 6.41 0.03
C SER A 309 -19.48 6.33 -1.50
N SER A 310 -19.19 7.42 -2.21
CA SER A 310 -19.29 7.50 -3.67
C SER A 310 -18.30 6.56 -4.37
N ILE A 311 -17.09 6.40 -3.81
CA ILE A 311 -16.09 5.48 -4.34
C ILE A 311 -16.52 4.02 -4.15
N ILE A 312 -16.97 3.65 -2.95
CA ILE A 312 -17.50 2.31 -2.66
C ILE A 312 -18.69 1.99 -3.57
N GLU A 313 -19.59 2.95 -3.78
CA GLU A 313 -20.72 2.79 -4.69
C GLU A 313 -20.29 2.54 -6.15
N LYS A 314 -19.23 3.22 -6.61
CA LYS A 314 -18.68 2.99 -7.96
C LYS A 314 -18.09 1.58 -8.13
N ILE A 315 -17.43 1.07 -7.08
CA ILE A 315 -16.91 -0.31 -7.05
C ILE A 315 -18.06 -1.31 -6.98
N ALA A 316 -19.07 -1.06 -6.14
CA ALA A 316 -20.24 -1.92 -5.96
C ALA A 316 -21.01 -2.20 -7.27
N LYS A 317 -20.92 -1.31 -8.27
CA LYS A 317 -21.47 -1.56 -9.61
C LYS A 317 -20.87 -2.79 -10.31
N GLN A 318 -19.71 -3.29 -9.88
CA GLN A 318 -19.09 -4.50 -10.42
C GLN A 318 -19.61 -5.80 -9.77
N THR A 319 -20.54 -5.75 -8.81
CA THR A 319 -21.05 -6.95 -8.09
C THR A 319 -21.56 -8.04 -9.02
N SER A 320 -22.15 -7.66 -10.17
CA SER A 320 -22.70 -8.61 -11.13
C SER A 320 -21.74 -8.93 -12.28
N HIS A 321 -20.49 -8.45 -12.25
CA HIS A 321 -19.59 -8.53 -13.39
C HIS A 321 -19.35 -9.98 -13.84
N LEU A 322 -18.89 -10.86 -12.93
CA LEU A 322 -18.66 -12.27 -13.27
C LEU A 322 -19.95 -12.99 -13.67
N SER A 323 -21.04 -12.78 -12.92
CA SER A 323 -22.33 -13.45 -13.21
C SER A 323 -22.97 -13.01 -14.53
N ALA A 324 -22.72 -11.76 -14.97
CA ALA A 324 -23.17 -11.25 -16.27
C ALA A 324 -22.41 -11.87 -17.45
N VAL A 325 -21.13 -12.18 -17.28
CA VAL A 325 -20.32 -12.92 -18.27
C VAL A 325 -20.69 -14.40 -18.28
N GLY A 326 -20.92 -14.98 -17.10
CA GLY A 326 -21.20 -16.38 -16.90
C GLY A 326 -19.95 -17.22 -16.63
N TYR A 327 -20.18 -18.49 -16.28
CA TYR A 327 -19.12 -19.42 -15.85
C TYR A 327 -18.70 -20.41 -16.94
N GLU A 328 -19.35 -20.37 -18.11
CA GLU A 328 -18.98 -21.22 -19.23
C GLU A 328 -17.58 -20.84 -19.72
N GLY A 329 -16.67 -21.81 -19.81
CA GLY A 329 -15.27 -21.56 -20.18
C GLY A 329 -14.39 -20.99 -19.07
N LEU A 330 -14.91 -20.74 -17.87
CA LEU A 330 -14.08 -20.30 -16.73
C LEU A 330 -13.17 -21.44 -16.25
N CYS A 331 -11.93 -21.45 -16.73
CA CYS A 331 -10.92 -22.43 -16.34
C CYS A 331 -9.85 -21.77 -15.46
N VAL A 332 -10.06 -21.72 -14.15
CA VAL A 332 -9.14 -21.04 -13.20
C VAL A 332 -8.59 -21.97 -12.12
N GLY A 333 -9.24 -23.12 -11.93
CA GLY A 333 -8.92 -24.06 -10.85
C GLY A 333 -9.98 -25.15 -10.73
N LYS A 334 -9.81 -25.96 -9.68
CA LYS A 334 -10.71 -27.08 -9.37
C LYS A 334 -10.93 -27.25 -7.88
N PHE A 335 -12.03 -27.87 -7.52
CA PHE A 335 -12.27 -28.36 -6.17
C PHE A 335 -11.61 -29.73 -5.93
N SER A 336 -11.65 -30.19 -4.67
CA SER A 336 -11.09 -31.47 -4.26
C SER A 336 -11.74 -32.69 -4.92
N ASP A 337 -13.00 -32.56 -5.38
CA ASP A 337 -13.70 -33.58 -6.17
C ASP A 337 -13.35 -33.56 -7.68
N ASN A 338 -12.39 -32.72 -8.08
CA ASN A 338 -11.97 -32.44 -9.45
C ASN A 338 -13.00 -31.74 -10.34
N SER A 339 -14.12 -31.25 -9.80
CA SER A 339 -15.00 -30.36 -10.53
C SER A 339 -14.37 -28.96 -10.69
N SER A 340 -14.73 -28.26 -11.76
CA SER A 340 -14.23 -26.90 -12.02
C SER A 340 -14.63 -25.93 -10.90
N TRP A 341 -13.72 -25.04 -10.55
CA TRP A 341 -14.00 -23.96 -9.61
C TRP A 341 -15.16 -23.09 -10.11
N LYS A 342 -16.02 -22.67 -9.19
CA LYS A 342 -17.13 -21.75 -9.45
C LYS A 342 -17.46 -20.96 -8.19
N PRO A 343 -18.00 -19.72 -8.29
CA PRO A 343 -18.15 -18.83 -7.14
C PRO A 343 -19.23 -19.26 -6.13
N ASN A 344 -20.02 -20.29 -6.43
CA ASN A 344 -21.01 -20.84 -5.51
C ASN A 344 -20.72 -22.30 -5.13
N GLY A 345 -19.53 -22.79 -5.46
CA GLY A 345 -19.14 -24.16 -5.14
C GLY A 345 -18.75 -24.35 -3.68
N GLU A 346 -18.75 -25.59 -3.24
CA GLU A 346 -18.22 -25.99 -1.93
C GLU A 346 -16.93 -26.77 -2.18
N ASN A 347 -15.83 -26.31 -1.59
CA ASN A 347 -14.55 -27.01 -1.61
C ASN A 347 -14.28 -27.65 -0.26
N VAL A 348 -13.48 -28.71 -0.24
CA VAL A 348 -13.00 -29.33 1.02
C VAL A 348 -11.49 -29.15 1.07
N LEU A 349 -10.99 -28.38 2.04
CA LEU A 349 -9.56 -28.27 2.33
C LEU A 349 -9.29 -28.84 3.72
N GLY A 350 -8.51 -29.92 3.76
CA GLY A 350 -8.33 -30.69 5.00
C GLY A 350 -9.67 -31.27 5.46
N ASN A 351 -10.10 -30.90 6.67
CA ASN A 351 -11.37 -31.36 7.27
C ASN A 351 -12.49 -30.31 7.21
N GLU A 352 -12.23 -29.11 6.68
CA GLU A 352 -13.20 -28.01 6.63
C GLU A 352 -13.86 -27.93 5.25
N LYS A 353 -15.16 -27.66 5.25
CA LYS A 353 -15.93 -27.29 4.06
C LYS A 353 -15.90 -25.78 3.89
N ILE A 354 -15.63 -25.34 2.67
CA ILE A 354 -15.46 -23.94 2.32
C ILE A 354 -16.48 -23.61 1.27
N GLN A 355 -17.38 -22.72 1.61
CA GLN A 355 -18.25 -22.11 0.63
C GLN A 355 -17.45 -21.04 -0.13
N GLU A 356 -17.25 -21.26 -1.42
CA GLU A 356 -16.72 -20.22 -2.31
C GLU A 356 -17.74 -19.10 -2.49
N ARG A 357 -17.21 -17.95 -2.91
CA ARG A 357 -17.97 -16.71 -3.05
C ARG A 357 -17.49 -15.88 -4.23
N ASP A 358 -18.44 -15.15 -4.81
CA ASP A 358 -18.16 -14.05 -5.70
C ASP A 358 -17.82 -12.80 -4.89
N ASN A 359 -16.56 -12.37 -4.95
CA ASN A 359 -16.08 -11.17 -4.26
C ASN A 359 -16.06 -9.93 -5.17
N HIS A 360 -16.64 -9.98 -6.37
CA HIS A 360 -16.73 -8.82 -7.25
C HIS A 360 -17.60 -7.72 -6.61
N GLY A 361 -17.26 -6.46 -6.88
CA GLY A 361 -17.90 -5.28 -6.32
C GLY A 361 -17.57 -4.97 -4.86
N ARG A 362 -16.52 -5.57 -4.28
CA ARG A 362 -16.19 -5.41 -2.86
C ARG A 362 -15.02 -4.47 -2.60
N THR A 363 -15.13 -3.71 -1.53
CA THR A 363 -14.06 -2.89 -0.95
C THR A 363 -13.70 -3.45 0.43
N TYR A 364 -12.41 -3.66 0.67
CA TYR A 364 -11.87 -4.20 1.91
C TYR A 364 -10.99 -3.17 2.62
N ILE A 365 -11.32 -2.85 3.87
CA ILE A 365 -10.50 -2.06 4.78
C ILE A 365 -9.73 -3.02 5.68
N TYR A 366 -8.42 -3.09 5.51
CA TYR A 366 -7.55 -3.84 6.40
C TYR A 366 -6.78 -2.87 7.28
N PHE A 367 -6.92 -3.02 8.59
CA PHE A 367 -6.38 -2.08 9.57
C PHE A 367 -5.64 -2.81 10.69
N CYS A 368 -4.72 -2.07 11.33
CA CYS A 368 -3.84 -2.58 12.37
C CYS A 368 -3.82 -1.60 13.55
N PRO A 369 -4.30 -1.99 14.75
CA PRO A 369 -4.24 -1.15 15.95
C PRO A 369 -2.82 -0.77 16.38
N HIS A 370 -1.82 -1.54 15.96
CA HIS A 370 -0.41 -1.33 16.29
C HIS A 370 0.31 -0.41 15.31
N ASP A 371 -0.36 -0.03 14.22
CA ASP A 371 0.20 0.91 13.26
C ASP A 371 0.35 2.30 13.88
N ARG A 372 1.56 2.60 14.36
CA ARG A 372 1.88 3.87 15.01
C ARG A 372 1.73 5.03 14.03
N VAL A 373 2.16 4.89 12.77
CA VAL A 373 2.06 5.99 11.80
C VAL A 373 0.59 6.42 11.68
N MET A 374 -0.30 5.46 11.44
CA MET A 374 -1.71 5.71 11.22
C MET A 374 -2.48 6.08 12.50
N GLY A 375 -2.01 5.62 13.67
CA GLY A 375 -2.61 5.90 14.97
C GLY A 375 -2.17 7.22 15.61
N SER A 376 -1.14 7.87 15.08
CA SER A 376 -0.72 9.20 15.52
C SER A 376 -1.88 10.21 15.49
N LEU A 377 -1.93 11.12 16.46
CA LEU A 377 -3.00 12.10 16.63
C LEU A 377 -3.27 12.94 15.37
N PRO A 378 -2.27 13.37 14.57
CA PRO A 378 -2.53 14.06 13.31
C PRO A 378 -3.39 13.23 12.36
N LEU A 379 -3.16 11.91 12.28
CA LEU A 379 -3.82 11.04 11.29
C LEU A 379 -5.10 10.40 11.82
N ARG A 380 -5.01 9.54 12.85
CA ARG A 380 -6.12 8.70 13.37
C ARG A 380 -7.01 8.13 12.25
N SER A 381 -6.36 7.48 11.30
CA SER A 381 -6.99 7.09 10.03
C SER A 381 -7.77 5.77 10.12
N ILE A 382 -8.53 5.45 9.07
CA ILE A 382 -9.22 4.15 8.94
C ILE A 382 -8.25 2.98 8.86
N GLY A 383 -6.98 3.21 8.49
CA GLY A 383 -5.92 2.21 8.49
C GLY A 383 -5.47 1.77 9.88
N TRP A 384 -5.73 2.59 10.90
CA TRP A 384 -5.45 2.26 12.30
C TRP A 384 -6.66 1.63 12.98
N GLN A 385 -7.84 2.24 12.85
CA GLN A 385 -9.04 1.89 13.64
C GLN A 385 -10.21 1.30 12.84
N GLY A 386 -10.05 1.14 11.53
CA GLY A 386 -11.15 0.78 10.64
C GLY A 386 -12.27 1.83 10.67
N LEU A 387 -13.50 1.35 10.57
CA LEU A 387 -14.72 2.11 10.86
C LEU A 387 -15.26 1.66 12.23
N PRO A 388 -14.97 2.39 13.31
CA PRO A 388 -15.30 1.96 14.67
C PRO A 388 -16.81 2.01 14.93
N ASN A 389 -17.24 1.24 15.91
CA ASN A 389 -18.60 1.32 16.45
C ASN A 389 -18.78 2.61 17.26
N ASP A 390 -20.03 3.05 17.42
CA ASP A 390 -20.36 4.13 18.36
C ASP A 390 -20.22 3.68 19.84
N LYS A 391 -20.42 4.61 20.77
CA LYS A 391 -20.38 4.35 22.23
C LYS A 391 -21.38 3.29 22.71
N LYS A 392 -22.42 2.99 21.94
CA LYS A 392 -23.44 1.98 22.24
C LYS A 392 -23.12 0.63 21.58
N GLY A 393 -22.01 0.54 20.83
CA GLY A 393 -21.63 -0.65 20.08
C GLY A 393 -22.38 -0.82 18.75
N SER A 394 -23.01 0.24 18.23
CA SER A 394 -23.67 0.22 16.92
C SER A 394 -22.62 0.32 15.81
N PRO A 395 -22.70 -0.47 14.73
CA PRO A 395 -21.77 -0.38 13.62
C PRO A 395 -21.80 0.96 12.90
N HIS A 396 -20.67 1.34 12.32
CA HIS A 396 -20.54 2.55 11.51
C HIS A 396 -21.57 2.57 10.36
N PRO A 397 -22.26 3.70 10.08
CA PRO A 397 -23.32 3.78 9.05
C PRO A 397 -22.92 3.26 7.67
N LEU A 398 -21.70 3.52 7.23
CA LEU A 398 -21.17 3.01 5.94
C LEU A 398 -21.19 1.47 5.85
N LEU A 399 -20.89 0.75 6.94
CA LEU A 399 -20.93 -0.73 6.95
C LEU A 399 -22.37 -1.24 6.80
N ILE A 400 -23.34 -0.50 7.35
CA ILE A 400 -24.77 -0.82 7.20
C ILE A 400 -25.24 -0.51 5.78
N LYS A 401 -24.89 0.67 5.25
CA LYS A 401 -25.25 1.09 3.88
C LYS A 401 -24.71 0.11 2.82
N PHE A 402 -23.47 -0.35 2.99
CA PHE A 402 -22.77 -1.21 2.03
C PHE A 402 -22.55 -2.63 2.56
N LYS A 403 -23.52 -3.21 3.27
CA LYS A 403 -23.40 -4.52 3.93
C LYS A 403 -22.91 -5.70 3.05
N ASN A 404 -23.05 -5.59 1.72
CA ASN A 404 -22.63 -6.61 0.75
C ASN A 404 -21.39 -6.19 -0.08
N ASN A 405 -20.86 -4.98 0.16
CA ASN A 405 -19.84 -4.35 -0.68
C ASN A 405 -18.69 -3.73 0.11
N LEU A 406 -18.85 -3.48 1.42
CA LEU A 406 -17.81 -2.93 2.28
C LEU A 406 -17.52 -3.91 3.42
N TYR A 407 -16.27 -4.32 3.50
CA TYR A 407 -15.80 -5.28 4.49
C TYR A 407 -14.57 -4.74 5.19
N GLN A 408 -14.38 -5.11 6.46
CA GLN A 408 -13.17 -4.77 7.20
C GLN A 408 -12.64 -5.94 8.00
N ARG A 409 -11.31 -6.01 8.11
CA ARG A 409 -10.59 -6.97 8.96
C ARG A 409 -9.54 -6.26 9.77
N MET A 410 -9.39 -6.71 11.01
CA MET A 410 -8.35 -6.25 11.92
C MET A 410 -7.24 -7.31 11.97
N LEU A 411 -5.98 -6.86 11.88
CA LEU A 411 -4.83 -7.68 12.23
C LEU A 411 -4.18 -7.04 13.46
N ALA A 412 -4.22 -7.74 14.58
CA ALA A 412 -3.74 -7.25 15.86
C ALA A 412 -3.21 -8.41 16.69
N ARG A 413 -2.35 -8.06 17.64
CA ARG A 413 -1.79 -9.06 18.56
C ARG A 413 -2.89 -9.76 19.35
N ASN A 414 -2.75 -11.06 19.56
CA ASN A 414 -3.71 -11.90 20.29
C ASN A 414 -5.17 -11.78 19.83
N THR A 415 -5.41 -11.33 18.59
CA THR A 415 -6.75 -11.22 18.02
C THR A 415 -6.84 -12.07 16.76
N PRO A 416 -7.77 -13.05 16.68
CA PRO A 416 -7.87 -13.88 15.50
C PRO A 416 -8.23 -13.05 14.26
N CYS A 417 -7.68 -13.42 13.11
CA CYS A 417 -7.97 -12.77 11.84
C CYS A 417 -8.48 -13.78 10.82
N GLY A 418 -9.59 -13.47 10.15
CA GLY A 418 -10.25 -14.41 9.24
C GLY A 418 -11.25 -15.35 9.91
N SER A 419 -11.58 -15.15 11.20
CA SER A 419 -12.65 -15.86 11.90
C SER A 419 -14.04 -15.41 11.45
N ASN A 420 -15.10 -15.95 12.07
CA ASN A 420 -16.46 -15.48 11.84
C ASN A 420 -16.60 -13.98 12.15
N PRO A 421 -17.51 -13.26 11.45
CA PRO A 421 -17.83 -11.88 11.76
C PRO A 421 -18.16 -11.68 13.23
N ASP A 422 -17.65 -10.58 13.80
CA ASP A 422 -17.89 -10.19 15.18
C ASP A 422 -18.11 -8.68 15.26
N GLN A 423 -19.30 -8.29 15.71
CA GLN A 423 -19.69 -6.90 15.84
C GLN A 423 -18.92 -6.17 16.93
N TYR A 424 -18.46 -6.88 17.96
CA TYR A 424 -17.92 -6.28 19.17
C TYR A 424 -16.44 -6.58 19.35
N THR A 425 -15.71 -6.80 18.24
CA THR A 425 -14.28 -7.07 18.29
C THR A 425 -13.58 -5.94 19.07
N PRO A 426 -12.87 -6.26 20.17
CA PRO A 426 -12.22 -5.25 21.00
C PRO A 426 -11.13 -4.49 20.24
N PHE A 427 -11.13 -3.16 20.34
CA PHE A 427 -10.06 -2.31 19.80
C PHE A 427 -9.35 -1.55 20.91
N GLY A 428 -10.09 -0.83 21.76
CA GLY A 428 -9.51 0.01 22.80
C GLY A 428 -8.88 -0.75 23.98
N THR A 429 -9.20 -2.03 24.10
CA THR A 429 -8.64 -2.96 25.08
C THR A 429 -8.43 -4.31 24.40
N LEU A 430 -7.23 -4.56 23.89
CA LEU A 430 -6.90 -5.85 23.29
C LEU A 430 -6.94 -6.95 24.36
N SER A 431 -7.18 -8.19 23.93
CA SER A 431 -7.49 -9.36 24.79
C SER A 431 -6.30 -9.86 25.62
N ASP A 432 -5.11 -9.31 25.44
CA ASP A 432 -3.86 -9.80 26.04
C ASP A 432 -3.48 -9.16 27.37
N GLY A 433 -4.22 -8.14 27.79
CA GLY A 433 -3.94 -7.41 29.03
C GLY A 433 -2.68 -6.55 28.97
N LYS A 434 -2.06 -6.39 27.79
CA LYS A 434 -0.91 -5.50 27.59
C LYS A 434 -1.38 -4.05 27.34
N PRO A 435 -0.58 -3.03 27.72
CA PRO A 435 -0.72 -1.65 27.27
C PRO A 435 -1.04 -1.52 25.78
N PHE A 436 -1.93 -0.60 25.37
CA PHE A 436 -2.29 -0.45 23.95
C PHE A 436 -1.03 -0.19 23.10
N TRP A 437 -0.25 0.81 23.48
CA TRP A 437 1.07 1.06 22.91
C TRP A 437 2.14 0.22 23.63
N ASP A 438 3.01 -0.41 22.85
CA ASP A 438 4.02 -1.37 23.32
C ASP A 438 5.21 -0.73 24.06
N ASP A 439 5.22 0.60 24.26
CA ASP A 439 6.25 1.36 24.97
C ASP A 439 5.77 2.00 26.28
N GLU A 440 4.57 1.67 26.76
CA GLU A 440 4.08 2.17 28.05
C GLU A 440 5.00 1.77 29.20
N GLY A 441 5.45 2.75 29.99
CA GLY A 441 6.36 2.57 31.12
C GLY A 441 7.85 2.62 30.76
N ASP A 442 8.21 2.74 29.48
CA ASP A 442 9.62 2.87 29.05
C ASP A 442 10.18 4.28 29.28
N LYS A 443 11.50 4.39 29.49
CA LYS A 443 12.19 5.69 29.65
C LYS A 443 12.00 6.61 28.43
N TYR A 444 11.89 6.03 27.24
CA TYR A 444 11.72 6.73 25.98
C TYR A 444 10.29 6.69 25.45
N GLN A 445 9.31 6.27 26.27
CA GLN A 445 7.90 6.17 25.91
C GLN A 445 7.41 7.39 25.12
N SER A 446 6.67 7.12 24.04
CA SER A 446 5.96 8.12 23.25
C SER A 446 4.94 8.90 24.09
N SER A 447 4.81 10.21 23.86
CA SER A 447 3.88 11.04 24.60
C SER A 447 2.44 10.78 24.17
N SER A 448 1.52 10.93 25.12
CA SER A 448 0.07 10.89 24.86
C SER A 448 -0.43 12.08 24.03
N ASN A 449 0.40 13.10 23.79
CA ASN A 449 0.06 14.20 22.88
C ASN A 449 0.17 13.77 21.41
N THR A 450 1.11 12.87 21.09
CA THR A 450 1.31 12.35 19.73
C THR A 450 0.60 11.02 19.54
N TYR A 451 0.62 10.16 20.57
CA TYR A 451 0.06 8.81 20.53
C TYR A 451 -0.96 8.59 21.66
N PRO A 452 -2.10 9.31 21.66
CA PRO A 452 -3.14 9.13 22.66
C PRO A 452 -3.86 7.78 22.50
N ASP A 453 -3.99 7.06 23.60
CA ASP A 453 -4.77 5.82 23.68
C ASP A 453 -6.19 5.99 23.12
N PRO A 454 -6.71 4.96 22.44
CA PRO A 454 -8.13 4.92 22.09
C PRO A 454 -9.01 4.79 23.35
N PRO A 455 -10.28 5.22 23.28
CA PRO A 455 -11.23 4.98 24.36
C PRO A 455 -11.37 3.48 24.66
N LYS A 456 -11.30 3.10 25.94
CA LYS A 456 -11.39 1.69 26.37
C LYS A 456 -12.66 0.95 25.93
N TRP A 457 -13.75 1.67 25.67
CA TRP A 457 -15.02 1.10 25.18
C TRP A 457 -15.02 0.83 23.67
N GLN A 458 -14.02 1.32 22.93
CA GLN A 458 -14.02 1.25 21.48
C GLN A 458 -13.95 -0.19 21.00
N THR A 459 -14.95 -0.56 20.19
CA THR A 459 -15.04 -1.83 19.49
C THR A 459 -15.21 -1.55 18.00
N VAL A 460 -15.00 -2.57 17.18
CA VAL A 460 -15.11 -2.48 15.73
C VAL A 460 -15.86 -3.69 15.20
N PHE A 461 -16.77 -3.48 14.24
CA PHE A 461 -17.45 -4.58 13.57
C PHE A 461 -16.55 -5.20 12.50
N VAL A 462 -15.85 -6.29 12.83
CA VAL A 462 -15.17 -7.11 11.82
C VAL A 462 -16.24 -7.93 11.10
N ASN A 463 -16.62 -7.48 9.90
CA ASN A 463 -17.78 -8.03 9.17
C ASN A 463 -17.42 -8.97 8.01
N ALA A 464 -16.13 -9.09 7.67
CA ALA A 464 -15.67 -9.97 6.61
C ALA A 464 -15.81 -11.45 6.98
N GLU A 465 -16.16 -12.29 6.01
CA GLU A 465 -16.52 -13.68 6.24
C GLU A 465 -15.35 -14.54 6.74
N LYS A 466 -15.66 -15.66 7.40
CA LYS A 466 -14.65 -16.65 7.81
C LYS A 466 -13.87 -17.15 6.59
N VAL A 467 -12.54 -17.23 6.71
CA VAL A 467 -11.65 -17.89 5.74
C VAL A 467 -11.36 -19.33 6.19
N PRO A 468 -10.88 -20.21 5.31
CA PRO A 468 -10.75 -21.64 5.64
C PRO A 468 -9.76 -21.95 6.77
N GLU A 469 -8.65 -21.23 6.78
CA GLU A 469 -7.61 -21.35 7.79
C GLU A 469 -7.40 -19.96 8.42
N PRO A 470 -8.28 -19.54 9.35
CA PRO A 470 -8.11 -18.28 10.08
C PRO A 470 -6.77 -18.26 10.80
N ILE A 471 -6.18 -17.08 10.93
CA ILE A 471 -5.01 -16.88 11.78
C ILE A 471 -5.51 -16.86 13.22
N ASN A 472 -4.98 -17.75 14.05
CA ASN A 472 -5.38 -17.86 15.44
C ASN A 472 -4.72 -16.77 16.30
N ALA A 473 -5.34 -16.42 17.42
CA ALA A 473 -4.83 -15.41 18.34
C ALA A 473 -3.37 -15.67 18.79
N ASN A 474 -3.05 -16.93 19.09
CA ASN A 474 -1.71 -17.34 19.53
C ASN A 474 -0.65 -17.21 18.42
N GLU A 475 -1.01 -17.35 17.14
CA GLU A 475 -0.10 -17.10 16.01
C GLU A 475 0.24 -15.62 15.86
N LEU A 476 -0.55 -14.73 16.50
CA LEU A 476 -0.36 -13.29 16.52
C LEU A 476 0.09 -12.77 17.89
N ALA A 477 0.50 -13.63 18.81
CA ALA A 477 0.87 -13.21 20.18
C ALA A 477 2.06 -12.23 20.21
N ASP A 478 2.99 -12.40 19.25
CA ASP A 478 4.21 -11.60 19.09
C ASP A 478 4.18 -10.81 17.76
N PHE A 479 2.98 -10.39 17.32
CA PHE A 479 2.79 -9.73 16.03
C PHE A 479 3.35 -8.30 16.00
N ASP A 480 3.20 -7.55 17.08
CA ASP A 480 3.73 -6.19 17.24
C ASP A 480 5.18 -6.21 17.73
N GLN A 481 6.01 -5.38 17.13
CA GLN A 481 7.41 -5.26 17.51
C GLN A 481 7.60 -4.13 18.52
N THR A 482 8.54 -4.31 19.45
CA THR A 482 8.89 -3.29 20.44
C THR A 482 10.37 -2.92 20.45
N ARG A 483 10.65 -1.66 20.81
CA ARG A 483 12.00 -1.21 21.14
C ARG A 483 12.32 -1.28 22.64
N VAL A 484 11.35 -1.59 23.49
CA VAL A 484 11.57 -1.67 24.94
C VAL A 484 12.69 -2.67 25.24
N GLY A 485 13.68 -2.24 26.02
CA GLY A 485 14.87 -3.03 26.35
C GLY A 485 15.99 -3.02 25.30
N LYS A 486 15.82 -2.32 24.16
CA LYS A 486 16.91 -2.07 23.21
C LYS A 486 17.87 -0.99 23.72
N GLU A 487 19.14 -1.10 23.32
CA GLU A 487 20.20 -0.21 23.78
C GLU A 487 20.22 1.10 23.00
N HIS A 488 19.75 2.17 23.66
CA HIS A 488 19.91 3.54 23.20
C HIS A 488 21.23 4.11 23.71
N GLY A 489 22.20 4.40 22.83
CA GLY A 489 23.44 5.02 23.28
C GLY A 489 24.66 4.80 22.39
N SER A 490 25.83 5.08 22.98
CA SER A 490 27.13 5.10 22.31
C SER A 490 27.67 3.73 21.92
N ILE A 491 27.10 2.63 22.42
CA ILE A 491 27.53 1.28 22.04
C ILE A 491 26.95 0.90 20.66
N GLN A 492 25.97 1.68 20.16
CA GLN A 492 25.44 1.62 18.78
C GLN A 492 25.10 0.20 18.36
N ARG A 493 24.34 -0.54 19.17
CA ARG A 493 23.95 -1.92 18.83
C ARG A 493 22.62 -2.02 18.10
N ASP A 494 21.61 -1.33 18.63
CA ASP A 494 20.22 -1.41 18.16
C ASP A 494 19.78 -0.17 17.38
N GLY A 495 20.74 0.70 17.08
CA GLY A 495 20.54 1.99 16.46
C GLY A 495 19.96 1.94 15.04
N TRP A 496 19.38 3.05 14.59
CA TRP A 496 18.70 3.21 13.30
C TRP A 496 19.60 2.85 12.11
N GLY A 497 20.86 3.28 12.15
CA GLY A 497 21.84 2.97 11.10
C GLY A 497 22.59 1.64 11.27
N GLU A 498 22.29 0.87 12.31
CA GLU A 498 23.07 -0.30 12.71
C GLU A 498 22.67 -1.59 12.00
N ILE A 499 23.60 -2.54 11.99
CA ILE A 499 23.37 -3.89 11.48
C ILE A 499 23.11 -4.83 12.66
N ASN A 500 21.98 -5.52 12.60
CA ASN A 500 21.66 -6.55 13.57
C ASN A 500 22.70 -7.68 13.50
N PRO A 501 23.47 -7.92 14.57
CA PRO A 501 24.56 -8.90 14.53
C PRO A 501 24.07 -10.35 14.37
N LYS A 502 22.79 -10.63 14.65
CA LYS A 502 22.20 -11.98 14.50
C LYS A 502 21.75 -12.25 13.07
N THR A 503 21.23 -11.24 12.39
CA THR A 503 20.64 -11.41 11.04
C THR A 503 21.56 -10.91 9.93
N GLY A 504 22.57 -10.10 10.27
CA GLY A 504 23.44 -9.43 9.29
C GLY A 504 22.73 -8.35 8.48
N LYS A 505 21.51 -7.94 8.87
CA LYS A 505 20.69 -6.95 8.16
C LYS A 505 20.68 -5.62 8.90
N LYS A 506 20.55 -4.51 8.17
CA LYS A 506 20.28 -3.20 8.77
C LYS A 506 19.01 -3.28 9.62
N ASN A 507 19.03 -2.65 10.79
CA ASN A 507 17.89 -2.54 11.68
C ASN A 507 16.74 -1.77 11.02
N ASP A 508 17.08 -0.85 10.13
CA ASP A 508 16.15 -0.08 9.31
C ASP A 508 16.81 0.24 7.96
N ASN A 509 16.04 0.17 6.88
CA ASN A 509 16.53 0.36 5.51
C ASN A 509 16.41 1.80 5.01
N THR A 510 15.96 2.75 5.84
CA THR A 510 15.78 4.15 5.48
C THR A 510 16.96 5.03 5.88
N TYR A 511 17.77 4.62 6.86
CA TYR A 511 18.88 5.42 7.41
C TYR A 511 19.79 6.04 6.34
N ASP A 512 20.25 5.24 5.39
CA ASP A 512 21.21 5.68 4.38
C ASP A 512 20.65 6.78 3.46
N ASN A 513 19.33 6.78 3.25
CA ASN A 513 18.65 7.77 2.42
C ASN A 513 18.43 9.10 3.15
N TYR A 514 18.61 9.11 4.48
CA TYR A 514 18.24 10.25 5.33
C TYR A 514 19.41 10.89 6.06
N ILE A 515 20.50 10.16 6.37
CA ILE A 515 21.66 10.69 7.11
C ILE A 515 22.18 12.02 6.54
N ASP A 516 22.20 12.13 5.21
CA ASP A 516 22.68 13.31 4.50
C ASP A 516 21.71 14.50 4.53
N LEU A 517 20.44 14.28 4.90
CA LEU A 517 19.38 15.30 4.97
C LEU A 517 19.34 16.04 6.31
N TYR A 518 19.79 15.40 7.40
CA TYR A 518 19.74 16.02 8.72
C TYR A 518 20.75 17.17 8.85
N PRO A 519 20.33 18.32 9.42
CA PRO A 519 21.21 19.47 9.62
C PRO A 519 22.28 19.17 10.69
N ASN A 520 23.44 19.82 10.53
CA ASN A 520 24.51 19.77 11.51
C ASN A 520 24.13 20.58 12.77
N LYS A 521 24.38 20.02 13.95
CA LYS A 521 24.23 20.68 15.25
C LYS A 521 25.51 21.40 15.67
N ASP A 522 25.35 22.36 16.59
CA ASP A 522 26.46 23.01 17.27
C ASP A 522 26.96 22.11 18.41
N VAL A 523 28.27 21.86 18.44
CA VAL A 523 28.97 21.10 19.47
C VAL A 523 29.75 22.08 20.32
N VAL A 524 29.54 22.02 21.64
CA VAL A 524 30.28 22.83 22.61
C VAL A 524 31.73 22.35 22.67
N ILE A 525 32.67 23.23 22.36
CA ILE A 525 34.12 22.95 22.35
C ILE A 525 34.87 23.66 23.48
N GLY A 526 34.17 24.44 24.30
CA GLY A 526 34.72 25.11 25.47
C GLY A 526 33.82 26.22 25.97
N TYR A 527 34.29 26.92 26.98
CA TYR A 527 33.60 28.06 27.60
C TYR A 527 34.52 29.28 27.61
N LYS A 528 33.96 30.44 27.30
CA LYS A 528 34.64 31.74 27.43
C LYS A 528 33.95 32.56 28.50
N GLU A 529 34.69 32.96 29.52
CA GLU A 529 34.18 33.86 30.55
C GLU A 529 34.12 35.30 30.02
N LEU A 530 32.96 35.93 30.17
CA LEU A 530 32.72 37.33 29.78
C LEU A 530 33.05 38.25 30.96
N PRO A 531 33.35 39.55 30.72
CA PRO A 531 33.63 40.53 31.78
C PRO A 531 32.50 40.68 32.82
N SER A 532 31.29 40.23 32.50
CA SER A 532 30.12 40.19 33.37
C SER A 532 30.07 38.97 34.30
N GLY A 533 31.04 38.05 34.23
CA GLY A 533 31.05 36.76 34.95
C GLY A 533 30.21 35.66 34.30
N TYR A 534 29.53 35.93 33.18
CA TYR A 534 28.78 34.92 32.43
C TYR A 534 29.71 34.03 31.60
N GLN A 535 29.57 32.71 31.71
CA GLN A 535 30.24 31.76 30.83
C GLN A 535 29.45 31.60 29.53
N LYS A 536 30.07 31.96 28.41
CA LYS A 536 29.51 31.76 27.07
C LYS A 536 30.07 30.48 26.47
N GLU A 537 29.20 29.62 25.99
CA GLU A 537 29.58 28.43 25.22
C GLU A 537 30.27 28.84 23.91
N LEU A 538 31.44 28.26 23.66
CA LEU A 538 32.10 28.27 22.36
C LEU A 538 31.65 27.02 21.61
N THR A 539 31.09 27.22 20.42
CA THR A 539 30.57 26.12 19.61
C THR A 539 31.22 26.06 18.23
N ARG A 540 31.24 24.86 17.65
CA ARG A 540 31.49 24.64 16.22
C ARG A 540 30.38 23.75 15.65
N LYS A 541 30.21 23.76 14.33
CA LYS A 541 29.36 22.75 13.69
C LYS A 541 29.97 21.36 13.87
N GLU A 542 29.12 20.38 14.12
CA GLU A 542 29.51 18.97 14.13
C GLU A 542 30.06 18.55 12.76
N THR A 543 31.01 17.62 12.78
CA THR A 543 31.50 16.92 11.60
C THR A 543 30.45 15.90 11.11
N PHE A 544 30.62 15.40 9.89
CA PHE A 544 29.74 14.34 9.39
C PHE A 544 29.81 13.08 10.26
N GLU A 545 31.00 12.70 10.74
CA GLU A 545 31.19 11.54 11.61
C GLU A 545 30.49 11.71 12.97
N GLU A 546 30.55 12.91 13.55
CA GLU A 546 29.78 13.21 14.78
C GLU A 546 28.26 13.17 14.52
N LYS A 547 27.80 13.65 13.36
CA LYS A 547 26.39 13.57 12.96
C LYS A 547 25.94 12.12 12.76
N ASP A 548 26.72 11.32 12.03
CA ASP A 548 26.49 9.88 11.80
C ASP A 548 26.34 9.18 13.15
N ASN A 549 27.33 9.32 14.02
CA ASN A 549 27.32 8.73 15.36
C ASN A 549 26.10 9.14 16.18
N ARG A 550 25.72 10.42 16.13
CA ARG A 550 24.56 10.96 16.84
C ARG A 550 23.25 10.38 16.32
N LEU A 551 23.04 10.30 15.00
CA LEU A 551 21.80 9.80 14.40
C LEU A 551 21.69 8.28 14.49
N ARG A 552 22.80 7.59 14.25
CA ARG A 552 22.92 6.13 14.31
C ARG A 552 22.57 5.58 15.69
N SER A 553 22.87 6.32 16.75
CA SER A 553 22.54 5.92 18.14
C SER A 553 21.05 5.95 18.50
N TYR A 554 20.19 6.56 17.68
CA TYR A 554 18.74 6.56 17.92
C TYR A 554 18.13 5.20 17.57
N VAL A 555 17.41 4.57 18.49
CA VAL A 555 16.65 3.35 18.21
C VAL A 555 15.22 3.76 17.82
N SER A 556 14.87 3.54 16.56
CA SER A 556 13.51 3.78 16.05
C SER A 556 12.49 2.87 16.72
N GLN A 557 11.32 3.43 17.01
CA GLN A 557 10.16 2.64 17.41
C GLN A 557 9.63 1.90 16.18
N PRO A 558 9.46 0.57 16.24
CA PRO A 558 8.81 -0.17 15.17
C PRO A 558 7.44 0.42 14.87
N THR A 559 7.16 0.63 13.59
CA THR A 559 5.95 1.35 13.17
C THR A 559 4.76 0.43 12.98
N ASP A 560 5.02 -0.87 12.81
CA ASP A 560 4.12 -1.91 12.33
C ASP A 560 3.30 -1.54 11.08
N HIS A 561 3.72 -0.50 10.35
CA HIS A 561 2.93 0.10 9.28
C HIS A 561 2.84 -0.79 8.04
N SER A 562 3.93 -1.47 7.67
CA SER A 562 3.99 -2.37 6.51
C SER A 562 3.76 -3.84 6.87
N THR A 563 3.33 -4.14 8.10
CA THR A 563 3.14 -5.52 8.58
C THR A 563 2.01 -6.25 7.88
N LEU A 564 0.92 -5.56 7.53
CA LEU A 564 -0.20 -6.16 6.78
C LEU A 564 0.25 -6.67 5.40
N PRO A 565 0.75 -5.83 4.48
CA PRO A 565 1.18 -6.32 3.16
C PRO A 565 2.43 -7.21 3.24
N GLY A 566 3.25 -7.06 4.28
CA GLY A 566 4.44 -7.87 4.53
C GLY A 566 4.18 -9.18 5.28
N SER A 567 2.93 -9.50 5.68
CA SER A 567 2.63 -10.71 6.44
C SER A 567 2.29 -11.88 5.53
N ASN A 568 3.17 -12.89 5.50
CA ASN A 568 3.02 -14.06 4.63
C ASN A 568 1.74 -14.85 4.96
N ILE A 569 1.46 -15.02 6.25
CA ILE A 569 0.28 -15.75 6.71
C ILE A 569 -1.01 -14.98 6.40
N PHE A 570 -1.01 -13.65 6.54
CA PHE A 570 -2.17 -12.82 6.22
C PHE A 570 -2.47 -12.82 4.72
N MET A 571 -1.44 -12.57 3.90
CA MET A 571 -1.62 -12.52 2.45
C MET A 571 -2.04 -13.89 1.88
N SER A 572 -1.47 -14.99 2.39
CA SER A 572 -1.76 -16.33 1.86
C SER A 572 -3.05 -16.98 2.40
N ARG A 573 -3.42 -16.72 3.67
CA ARG A 573 -4.60 -17.36 4.28
C ARG A 573 -5.85 -16.49 4.28
N VAL A 574 -5.70 -15.16 4.27
CA VAL A 574 -6.82 -14.22 4.36
C VAL A 574 -7.06 -13.53 3.02
N VAL A 575 -6.08 -12.73 2.55
CA VAL A 575 -6.27 -11.88 1.36
C VAL A 575 -6.51 -12.73 0.10
N ALA A 576 -5.82 -13.87 -0.04
CA ALA A 576 -6.04 -14.80 -1.14
C ALA A 576 -7.49 -15.32 -1.27
N TYR A 577 -8.26 -15.37 -0.17
CA TYR A 577 -9.66 -15.80 -0.15
C TYR A 577 -10.66 -14.65 -0.28
N ASP A 578 -10.23 -13.42 -0.01
CA ASP A 578 -11.06 -12.23 -0.23
C ASP A 578 -10.93 -11.69 -1.65
N LEU A 579 -9.91 -12.08 -2.41
CA LEU A 579 -9.79 -11.77 -3.83
C LEU A 579 -10.98 -12.32 -4.64
N PRO A 580 -11.55 -11.55 -5.59
CA PRO A 580 -12.45 -12.09 -6.60
C PRO A 580 -11.66 -13.00 -7.56
N ILE A 581 -12.32 -14.04 -8.04
CA ILE A 581 -11.79 -14.96 -9.04
C ILE A 581 -12.72 -14.89 -10.25
N GLY A 582 -12.17 -14.73 -11.45
CA GLY A 582 -12.97 -14.71 -12.68
C GLY A 582 -12.13 -14.89 -13.94
N HIS A 583 -12.65 -14.43 -15.07
CA HIS A 583 -11.97 -14.59 -16.37
C HIS A 583 -10.70 -13.75 -16.42
N CYS A 584 -9.73 -14.17 -17.23
CA CYS A 584 -8.48 -13.43 -17.44
C CYS A 584 -7.89 -13.82 -18.80
N ASP A 585 -8.54 -13.38 -19.87
CA ASP A 585 -8.14 -13.60 -21.25
C ASP A 585 -6.78 -12.93 -21.55
N ALA A 586 -6.43 -11.86 -20.82
CA ALA A 586 -5.10 -11.24 -20.88
C ALA A 586 -3.96 -12.23 -20.59
N THR A 587 -4.22 -13.33 -19.89
CA THR A 587 -3.25 -14.42 -19.64
C THR A 587 -2.63 -14.96 -20.94
N TRP A 588 -3.35 -14.88 -22.06
CA TRP A 588 -2.93 -15.43 -23.35
C TRP A 588 -2.47 -14.37 -24.35
N ASP A 589 -2.18 -13.16 -23.89
CA ASP A 589 -1.60 -12.10 -24.71
C ASP A 589 -0.34 -11.55 -24.01
N LYS A 590 0.79 -12.21 -24.29
CA LYS A 590 2.08 -11.91 -23.65
C LYS A 590 2.51 -10.47 -23.89
N GLU A 591 2.38 -9.98 -25.13
CA GLU A 591 2.66 -8.60 -25.50
C GLU A 591 1.86 -7.61 -24.62
N PHE A 592 0.57 -7.87 -24.42
CA PHE A 592 -0.26 -7.03 -23.57
C PHE A 592 0.16 -7.05 -22.10
N ILE A 593 0.46 -8.23 -21.54
CA ILE A 593 0.94 -8.35 -20.16
C ILE A 593 2.26 -7.59 -19.99
N SER A 594 3.18 -7.70 -20.95
CA SER A 594 4.43 -6.92 -20.96
C SER A 594 4.15 -5.41 -21.03
N GLU A 595 3.21 -4.99 -21.86
CA GLU A 595 2.81 -3.58 -21.99
C GLU A 595 2.25 -3.02 -20.67
N ILE A 596 1.31 -3.69 -20.02
CA ILE A 596 0.73 -3.19 -18.77
C ILE A 596 1.75 -3.19 -17.63
N ARG A 597 2.69 -4.15 -17.59
CA ARG A 597 3.82 -4.13 -16.64
C ARG A 597 4.75 -2.94 -16.90
N TYR A 598 5.05 -2.65 -18.17
CA TYR A 598 5.85 -1.50 -18.58
C TYR A 598 5.20 -0.17 -18.18
N LEU A 599 3.88 -0.03 -18.38
CA LEU A 599 3.13 1.17 -18.01
C LEU A 599 2.95 1.33 -16.49
N ALA A 600 2.90 0.22 -15.74
CA ALA A 600 2.74 0.21 -14.29
C ALA A 600 3.98 0.76 -13.57
N ASP A 601 5.18 0.57 -14.12
CA ASP A 601 6.41 1.15 -13.59
C ASP A 601 6.79 2.43 -14.34
N TRP A 602 6.68 3.57 -13.66
CA TRP A 602 7.03 4.89 -14.22
C TRP A 602 8.52 5.06 -14.52
N THR A 603 9.38 4.22 -13.95
CA THR A 603 10.85 4.28 -14.10
C THR A 603 11.37 3.66 -15.40
N THR A 604 10.48 3.02 -16.15
CA THR A 604 10.77 2.39 -17.44
C THR A 604 10.91 3.38 -18.60
N GLY A 605 10.61 4.66 -18.37
CA GLY A 605 10.61 5.72 -19.39
C GLY A 605 9.26 5.90 -20.11
N SER A 606 8.23 5.13 -19.73
CA SER A 606 6.87 5.26 -20.27
C SER A 606 6.18 6.57 -19.89
N ASP A 607 6.60 7.18 -18.79
CA ASP A 607 6.01 8.38 -18.22
C ASP A 607 6.97 9.58 -18.39
N PRO A 608 6.66 10.57 -19.24
CA PRO A 608 7.50 11.75 -19.43
C PRO A 608 7.78 12.53 -18.13
N TYR A 609 6.90 12.42 -17.13
CA TYR A 609 7.06 13.06 -15.82
C TYR A 609 8.39 12.68 -15.15
N ILE A 610 8.90 11.46 -15.37
CA ILE A 610 10.15 11.03 -14.74
C ILE A 610 11.33 11.95 -15.11
N ASN A 611 11.37 12.41 -16.37
CA ASN A 611 12.47 13.23 -16.86
C ASN A 611 12.20 14.72 -16.69
N SER A 612 10.93 15.15 -16.75
CA SER A 612 10.59 16.58 -16.70
C SER A 612 10.43 17.09 -15.26
N GLY A 613 9.98 16.26 -14.32
CA GLY A 613 9.47 16.69 -13.02
C GLY A 613 8.18 17.53 -13.12
N ILE A 614 7.57 17.61 -14.30
CA ILE A 614 6.37 18.40 -14.59
C ILE A 614 5.21 17.45 -14.87
N VAL A 615 4.19 17.54 -14.02
CA VAL A 615 2.95 16.73 -14.11
C VAL A 615 1.95 17.33 -15.09
N GLU A 616 1.16 16.48 -15.73
CA GLU A 616 0.01 16.92 -16.53
C GLU A 616 -1.08 17.53 -15.64
N SER A 617 -1.82 18.51 -16.18
CA SER A 617 -2.96 19.09 -15.47
C SER A 617 -4.13 18.11 -15.48
N ILE A 618 -4.48 17.58 -14.33
CA ILE A 618 -5.58 16.61 -14.16
C ILE A 618 -6.71 17.29 -13.42
N ASN A 619 -7.91 17.26 -14.00
CA ASN A 619 -9.10 17.77 -13.34
C ASN A 619 -9.49 16.85 -12.18
N GLU A 620 -9.81 17.45 -11.04
CA GLU A 620 -10.32 16.71 -9.89
C GLU A 620 -11.75 16.20 -10.17
N PRO A 621 -12.04 14.90 -9.97
CA PRO A 621 -13.37 14.36 -10.11
C PRO A 621 -14.37 15.02 -9.16
N SER A 622 -15.55 15.39 -9.68
CA SER A 622 -16.62 16.04 -8.88
C SER A 622 -17.19 15.16 -7.76
N MET A 623 -16.90 13.86 -7.75
CA MET A 623 -17.31 12.95 -6.68
C MET A 623 -16.42 13.06 -5.43
N ILE A 624 -15.29 13.74 -5.53
CA ILE A 624 -14.44 14.06 -4.38
C ILE A 624 -14.98 15.36 -3.78
N SER A 625 -15.47 15.27 -2.54
CA SER A 625 -16.05 16.43 -1.85
C SER A 625 -14.98 17.46 -1.52
N ARG A 626 -15.35 18.72 -1.72
CA ARG A 626 -14.60 19.90 -1.27
C ARG A 626 -15.24 20.60 -0.07
N GLU A 627 -16.35 20.06 0.46
CA GLU A 627 -17.05 20.65 1.61
C GLU A 627 -16.08 20.71 2.81
N THR A 628 -15.79 21.92 3.25
CA THR A 628 -14.95 22.19 4.43
C THR A 628 -15.78 22.16 5.71
N GLY A 629 -15.12 22.01 6.86
CA GLY A 629 -15.83 22.02 8.15
C GLY A 629 -16.63 23.32 8.40
N ILE A 630 -16.17 24.46 7.89
CA ILE A 630 -16.89 25.74 8.01
C ILE A 630 -18.18 25.72 7.18
N GLU A 631 -18.11 25.22 5.94
CA GLU A 631 -19.28 25.13 5.06
C GLU A 631 -20.32 24.14 5.61
N GLU A 632 -19.87 23.02 6.19
CA GLU A 632 -20.73 22.08 6.89
C GLU A 632 -21.45 22.75 8.07
N MET A 633 -20.74 23.48 8.94
CA MET A 633 -21.34 24.22 10.06
C MET A 633 -22.38 25.24 9.58
N ILE A 634 -22.10 25.94 8.48
CA ILE A 634 -23.05 26.89 7.89
C ILE A 634 -24.30 26.14 7.39
N ARG A 635 -24.13 25.01 6.68
CA ARG A 635 -25.22 24.18 6.16
C ARG A 635 -26.09 23.61 7.28
N GLU A 636 -25.49 23.14 8.37
CA GLU A 636 -26.24 22.60 9.51
C GLU A 636 -27.04 23.69 10.24
N LYS A 637 -26.43 24.85 10.50
CA LYS A 637 -27.15 26.00 11.06
C LYS A 637 -28.28 26.48 10.14
N ALA A 638 -28.06 26.54 8.82
CA ALA A 638 -29.11 26.92 7.87
C ALA A 638 -30.34 26.00 7.99
N LYS A 639 -30.14 24.68 8.11
CA LYS A 639 -31.22 23.71 8.35
C LYS A 639 -31.97 23.96 9.66
N GLU A 640 -31.25 24.28 10.74
CA GLU A 640 -31.86 24.62 12.04
C GLU A 640 -32.74 25.88 11.96
N TYR A 641 -32.37 26.84 11.11
CA TYR A 641 -33.13 28.08 10.89
C TYR A 641 -34.16 27.98 9.75
N GLY A 642 -34.33 26.81 9.12
CA GLY A 642 -35.35 26.58 8.08
C GLY A 642 -35.02 27.19 6.70
N TYR A 643 -33.75 27.43 6.40
CA TYR A 643 -33.26 27.90 5.09
C TYR A 643 -32.87 26.76 4.15
#